data_AF-K7LDR7-F1
#
_entry.id   AF-K7LDR7-F1
#
_cell.length_a   1.000
_cell.length_b   1.000
_cell.length_c   1.000
_cell.angle_alpha   90.00
_cell.angle_beta   90.00
_cell.angle_gamma   90.00
#
_symmetry.space_group_name_H-M   'P 1'
#
loop_
_entity.id
_entity.type
_entity.pdbx_description
1 polymer ?
#
loop_
_entity_poly.entity_id
_entity_poly.type
_entity_poly.pdbx_seq_one_letter_code
_entity_poly.pdbx_strand_id
1 'polypeptide(L)'
;MKTLTTQQEELLSSDDHNDEITEQGNVDSMVEQGNGKMEGDAPNYDDAKPLHLNTEQHDEITSSSGSVSAEGNEPSFEERSVPGNDLFEESSISSSVNTLVDEQVTNDNYEVDEVKSKSPNSGSFFSVPGIPAPSVVSASVQVLPGKVLVPAAVDQVQGQALAALQVLKVIEPDVQPSDLCTRREYARWLVSASSALSRSTVSKVYPAMYIDNVTELAFDDVIPEDPDFSSIQGLAEAGLIESRLSRRDIQLSAEEDDSPFYFSPESPLSRQDLVSWKMALEKRQLPEANRKVLYQVSGFIDTDKIHPNACPALVADLSSGEQGIIALAFGYTRLFQPDKPVTKAQAAMALATGDASEIVSEELARIEAESVAENAVAAHSALVAQVEKDINASFEQELFIEREKISAVERMAEEARLELERLRAEREEDNLALTKERAAIDSEMEVFSKLRHEVEDQLQSLMNDRVEIAHEKERISKLREQAEVENKEICRLQYELEVERKALSMARAWAEDEAKRVREQAIALEEARDRWERHGIKVVVDDDLRKEASAGVTWLNASEQVSVQGTVDRAESLLDKLKQMAADIRGKSRDTLDKIIHMVSQLISKLREWACKTGKQAEEFGEAAISKVGKSASELQLSALEVGSGIKEGAKRVAGDCREGVEKITQKFTQKFKT
;
A
#
# COMPACT_ATOMS: atom_id res chain seq x y z
N MET A 1 12.43 27.27 40.76
CA MET A 1 11.48 27.16 41.88
C MET A 1 10.51 26.03 41.61
N LYS A 2 10.19 25.28 42.66
CA LYS A 2 9.26 24.16 42.81
C LYS A 2 9.84 22.75 42.59
N THR A 3 9.45 21.94 43.56
CA THR A 3 10.03 20.73 44.13
C THR A 3 8.86 19.81 44.53
N LEU A 4 9.19 18.56 44.86
CA LEU A 4 8.42 17.55 45.63
C LEU A 4 7.43 16.70 44.80
N THR A 5 7.81 15.45 44.45
CA THR A 5 7.71 14.18 45.23
C THR A 5 6.28 13.70 45.45
N THR A 6 5.99 12.45 45.07
CA THR A 6 5.88 11.28 45.96
C THR A 6 5.06 10.22 45.21
N GLN A 7 5.68 9.11 44.81
CA GLN A 7 4.97 7.86 44.57
C GLN A 7 5.73 6.75 45.30
N GLN A 8 5.07 6.25 46.35
CA GLN A 8 5.34 4.96 46.95
C GLN A 8 4.83 3.88 46.00
N GLU A 9 5.67 2.90 45.67
CA GLU A 9 5.32 1.48 45.76
C GLU A 9 6.61 0.66 45.74
N GLU A 10 6.85 -0.01 46.86
CA GLU A 10 8.03 -0.78 47.17
C GLU A 10 7.68 -2.28 47.02
N LEU A 11 8.40 -2.92 46.10
CA LEU A 11 9.01 -4.25 46.17
C LEU A 11 8.25 -5.41 46.83
N LEU A 12 7.91 -6.41 46.01
CA LEU A 12 8.06 -7.84 46.33
C LEU A 12 8.39 -8.64 45.05
N SER A 13 9.66 -8.96 44.82
CA SER A 13 10.08 -10.28 44.31
C SER A 13 11.57 -10.47 44.59
N SER A 14 11.85 -11.38 45.51
CA SER A 14 13.18 -11.86 45.85
C SER A 14 13.53 -13.11 45.02
N ASP A 15 14.83 -13.37 44.95
CA ASP A 15 15.50 -14.68 44.81
C ASP A 15 15.41 -15.45 43.48
N ASP A 16 16.54 -15.52 42.74
CA ASP A 16 17.48 -16.65 42.90
C ASP A 16 18.84 -16.42 42.18
N HIS A 17 19.92 -16.63 42.93
CA HIS A 17 21.31 -16.94 42.53
C HIS A 17 21.33 -18.39 41.95
N ASN A 18 22.28 -18.94 41.17
CA ASN A 18 23.72 -18.75 40.99
C ASN A 18 24.21 -19.68 39.85
N ASP A 19 25.40 -19.37 39.28
CA ASP A 19 26.51 -20.29 38.92
C ASP A 19 26.30 -21.34 37.78
N GLU A 20 27.26 -21.74 36.95
CA GLU A 20 28.70 -21.47 36.83
C GLU A 20 29.18 -22.10 35.50
N ILE A 21 30.31 -21.58 35.03
CA ILE A 21 31.06 -21.91 33.82
C ILE A 21 31.69 -23.31 33.92
N THR A 22 31.82 -24.04 32.81
CA THR A 22 32.94 -24.98 32.67
C THR A 22 33.38 -25.11 31.21
N GLU A 23 34.58 -24.58 30.95
CA GLU A 23 35.40 -24.83 29.78
C GLU A 23 36.40 -25.94 30.13
N GLN A 24 36.65 -26.89 29.22
CA GLN A 24 37.80 -27.78 29.30
C GLN A 24 38.33 -28.04 27.89
N GLY A 25 39.48 -27.42 27.62
CA GLY A 25 40.31 -27.69 26.44
C GLY A 25 41.21 -28.90 26.65
N ASN A 26 41.87 -29.31 25.56
CA ASN A 26 43.03 -30.20 25.61
C ASN A 26 44.03 -29.82 24.48
N VAL A 27 44.94 -28.90 24.82
CA VAL A 27 46.42 -28.93 24.74
C VAL A 27 47.15 -29.65 23.57
N ASP A 28 47.97 -28.82 22.89
CA ASP A 28 49.33 -28.97 22.28
C ASP A 28 49.63 -30.10 21.25
N SER A 29 50.50 -29.94 20.24
CA SER A 29 51.76 -29.17 20.15
C SER A 29 52.29 -29.05 18.70
N MET A 30 53.29 -28.16 18.53
CA MET A 30 54.40 -28.18 17.53
C MET A 30 54.23 -27.57 16.12
N VAL A 31 54.58 -26.27 16.01
CA VAL A 31 55.81 -25.70 15.40
C VAL A 31 56.27 -26.16 13.99
N GLU A 32 56.26 -25.15 13.08
CA GLU A 32 57.19 -24.79 11.99
C GLU A 32 57.36 -25.56 10.65
N GLN A 33 57.56 -24.70 9.63
CA GLN A 33 58.29 -24.83 8.37
C GLN A 33 57.58 -25.36 7.10
N GLY A 34 57.25 -24.42 6.21
CA GLY A 34 58.08 -24.17 5.02
C GLY A 34 57.90 -25.06 3.79
N ASN A 35 57.29 -24.48 2.74
CA ASN A 35 57.58 -24.64 1.30
C ASN A 35 57.72 -26.04 0.65
N GLY A 36 56.87 -26.30 -0.35
CA GLY A 36 57.36 -26.77 -1.66
C GLY A 36 56.62 -27.90 -2.40
N LYS A 37 55.81 -27.48 -3.39
CA LYS A 37 55.71 -28.01 -4.79
C LYS A 37 55.05 -29.37 -5.12
N MET A 38 53.96 -29.23 -5.91
CA MET A 38 53.50 -29.93 -7.14
C MET A 38 53.68 -31.45 -7.33
N GLU A 39 52.57 -32.16 -7.60
CA GLU A 39 52.14 -32.71 -8.92
C GLU A 39 50.76 -33.41 -8.75
N GLY A 40 49.76 -33.13 -9.60
CA GLY A 40 49.24 -34.07 -10.63
C GLY A 40 48.26 -35.09 -10.01
N ASP A 41 46.95 -35.10 -10.29
CA ASP A 41 46.37 -35.48 -11.59
C ASP A 41 44.87 -35.08 -11.70
N ALA A 42 44.48 -34.86 -12.95
CA ALA A 42 43.16 -34.54 -13.51
C ALA A 42 42.17 -35.76 -13.46
N PRO A 43 40.98 -35.82 -14.11
CA PRO A 43 40.45 -34.90 -15.14
C PRO A 43 38.90 -34.72 -15.26
N ASN A 44 38.58 -33.70 -16.08
CA ASN A 44 37.68 -33.66 -17.25
C ASN A 44 36.13 -33.61 -17.25
N TYR A 45 35.68 -32.48 -17.85
CA TYR A 45 34.88 -32.25 -19.09
C TYR A 45 33.34 -32.42 -19.11
N ASP A 46 32.69 -31.26 -19.33
CA ASP A 46 31.95 -30.81 -20.53
C ASP A 46 30.93 -31.71 -21.25
N ASP A 47 29.74 -31.16 -21.47
CA ASP A 47 29.13 -30.80 -22.78
C ASP A 47 27.62 -30.50 -22.56
N ALA A 48 26.99 -29.39 -22.95
CA ALA A 48 26.88 -28.62 -24.19
C ALA A 48 25.44 -28.69 -24.78
N LYS A 49 24.96 -27.48 -25.15
CA LYS A 49 23.79 -26.99 -25.93
C LYS A 49 23.45 -27.81 -27.22
N PRO A 50 22.40 -27.53 -28.08
CA PRO A 50 22.06 -26.20 -28.67
C PRO A 50 20.63 -25.93 -29.24
N LEU A 51 20.32 -24.69 -29.66
CA LEU A 51 20.10 -24.28 -31.09
C LEU A 51 19.48 -22.86 -31.30
N HIS A 52 20.24 -22.04 -32.05
CA HIS A 52 19.96 -21.02 -33.09
C HIS A 52 18.54 -20.45 -33.35
N LEU A 53 18.47 -19.10 -33.51
CA LEU A 53 18.29 -18.43 -34.82
C LEU A 53 18.54 -16.92 -34.72
N ASN A 54 19.10 -16.38 -35.81
CA ASN A 54 19.70 -15.06 -35.99
C ASN A 54 18.66 -13.94 -36.14
N THR A 55 19.05 -12.68 -35.88
CA THR A 55 19.18 -11.63 -36.92
C THR A 55 19.95 -10.44 -36.34
N GLU A 56 20.93 -10.02 -37.14
CA GLU A 56 21.83 -8.89 -36.99
C GLU A 56 21.08 -7.55 -37.02
N GLN A 57 21.54 -6.56 -36.26
CA GLN A 57 22.22 -5.43 -36.90
C GLN A 57 22.96 -4.57 -35.88
N HIS A 58 24.20 -4.27 -36.29
CA HIS A 58 25.23 -3.49 -35.65
C HIS A 58 24.87 -1.99 -35.60
N ASP A 59 25.40 -1.28 -34.61
CA ASP A 59 26.57 -0.41 -34.81
C ASP A 59 27.03 0.18 -33.47
N GLU A 60 27.87 -0.63 -32.82
CA GLU A 60 29.24 -0.36 -32.40
C GLU A 60 29.82 1.09 -32.39
N ILE A 61 30.82 1.21 -31.49
CA ILE A 61 32.07 2.00 -31.59
C ILE A 61 31.97 3.47 -31.12
N THR A 62 32.70 3.97 -30.11
CA THR A 62 33.93 3.48 -29.47
C THR A 62 34.29 4.27 -28.21
N SER A 63 34.80 3.52 -27.23
CA SER A 63 36.00 3.77 -26.40
C SER A 63 36.64 5.17 -26.34
N SER A 64 37.02 5.60 -25.14
CA SER A 64 38.43 5.53 -24.70
C SER A 64 38.59 5.88 -23.22
N SER A 65 39.10 4.89 -22.46
CA SER A 65 40.10 4.96 -21.40
C SER A 65 40.40 6.29 -20.67
N GLY A 66 40.53 6.18 -19.34
CA GLY A 66 41.78 6.61 -18.69
C GLY A 66 41.68 7.54 -17.49
N SER A 67 41.56 6.93 -16.32
CA SER A 67 42.35 7.21 -15.10
C SER A 67 42.39 8.60 -14.43
N VAL A 68 41.92 8.57 -13.17
CA VAL A 68 42.62 9.03 -11.94
C VAL A 68 42.43 10.48 -11.48
N SER A 69 41.65 10.55 -10.39
CA SER A 69 41.81 11.32 -9.14
C SER A 69 41.61 12.83 -9.06
N ALA A 70 40.71 13.12 -8.12
CA ALA A 70 40.82 14.07 -7.01
C ALA A 70 40.26 15.49 -7.18
N GLU A 71 39.66 15.87 -6.05
CA GLU A 71 39.41 17.22 -5.55
C GLU A 71 38.05 17.85 -5.89
N GLY A 72 37.34 18.19 -4.81
CA GLY A 72 35.97 18.68 -4.83
C GLY A 72 35.87 20.17 -5.15
N ASN A 73 34.63 20.56 -5.48
CA ASN A 73 33.97 21.79 -5.07
C ASN A 73 32.52 21.74 -5.59
N GLU A 74 31.56 22.02 -4.69
CA GLU A 74 30.22 22.52 -5.05
C GLU A 74 30.31 24.01 -5.50
N PRO A 75 29.23 24.68 -5.92
CA PRO A 75 28.16 24.29 -6.84
C PRO A 75 27.92 25.39 -7.91
N SER A 76 27.22 25.09 -9.01
CA SER A 76 26.58 26.14 -9.80
C SER A 76 25.40 25.57 -10.59
N PHE A 77 24.20 26.10 -10.35
CA PHE A 77 23.14 26.06 -11.35
C PHE A 77 22.61 27.47 -11.57
N GLU A 78 22.69 27.85 -12.85
CA GLU A 78 22.21 29.08 -13.44
C GLU A 78 20.70 29.23 -13.33
N GLU A 79 20.33 30.47 -13.02
CA GLU A 79 19.19 31.23 -13.56
C GLU A 79 18.47 30.63 -14.77
N ARG A 80 17.14 30.65 -14.71
CA ARG A 80 16.31 30.78 -15.91
C ARG A 80 15.27 31.87 -15.69
N SER A 81 15.65 33.06 -16.13
CA SER A 81 14.82 34.25 -16.32
C SER A 81 13.81 34.08 -17.45
N VAL A 82 12.68 34.81 -17.37
CA VAL A 82 12.03 35.68 -18.39
C VAL A 82 10.50 35.71 -18.20
N PRO A 83 9.75 36.79 -18.57
CA PRO A 83 9.95 38.24 -18.41
C PRO A 83 8.74 38.95 -17.74
N GLY A 84 8.91 40.23 -17.42
CA GLY A 84 7.90 41.09 -16.81
C GLY A 84 6.84 41.68 -17.75
N ASN A 85 5.93 42.41 -17.12
CA ASN A 85 5.20 43.55 -17.67
C ASN A 85 5.09 44.61 -16.56
N ASP A 86 5.63 45.79 -16.85
CA ASP A 86 5.46 47.03 -16.10
C ASP A 86 3.99 47.46 -16.04
N LEU A 87 3.62 48.16 -14.97
CA LEU A 87 2.96 49.47 -15.04
C LEU A 87 3.12 50.20 -13.69
N PHE A 88 3.77 51.36 -13.77
CA PHE A 88 4.00 52.34 -12.72
C PHE A 88 2.72 53.12 -12.36
N GLU A 89 2.53 53.46 -11.09
CA GLU A 89 2.23 54.85 -10.69
C GLU A 89 2.57 55.09 -9.20
N GLU A 90 3.20 56.24 -8.96
CA GLU A 90 3.89 56.69 -7.75
C GLU A 90 2.96 57.19 -6.62
N SER A 91 3.47 57.24 -5.38
CA SER A 91 3.54 58.50 -4.60
C SER A 91 4.34 58.33 -3.30
N SER A 92 5.63 58.64 -3.41
CA SER A 92 6.55 59.36 -2.51
C SER A 92 6.32 59.45 -1.00
N ILE A 93 7.31 58.92 -0.27
CA ILE A 93 7.72 59.29 1.09
C ILE A 93 8.88 60.30 0.97
N SER A 94 8.87 61.35 1.79
CA SER A 94 9.96 62.32 1.93
C SER A 94 10.67 62.12 3.27
N SER A 95 11.91 61.63 3.24
CA SER A 95 12.89 61.78 4.32
C SER A 95 14.15 62.41 3.74
N SER A 96 14.55 63.56 4.26
CA SER A 96 15.76 64.27 3.82
C SER A 96 16.79 64.22 4.95
N VAL A 97 17.89 63.50 4.70
CA VAL A 97 19.13 63.55 5.46
C VAL A 97 20.13 64.32 4.61
N ASN A 98 20.73 65.37 5.15
CA ASN A 98 21.81 66.11 4.50
C ASN A 98 23.16 65.64 5.05
N THR A 99 24.02 65.15 4.16
CA THR A 99 25.44 64.90 4.41
C THR A 99 26.27 65.83 3.52
N LEU A 100 27.22 66.51 4.14
CA LEU A 100 28.23 67.41 3.58
C LEU A 100 29.36 66.61 2.91
N VAL A 101 29.80 67.00 1.71
CA VAL A 101 31.24 67.06 1.30
C VAL A 101 31.43 68.10 0.17
N ASP A 102 32.27 69.09 0.50
CA ASP A 102 33.35 69.76 -0.26
C ASP A 102 33.45 69.66 -1.79
N GLU A 103 33.56 70.82 -2.47
CA GLU A 103 34.41 70.97 -3.65
C GLU A 103 34.88 72.43 -3.82
N GLN A 104 36.14 72.56 -4.25
CA GLN A 104 37.03 73.71 -4.17
C GLN A 104 37.14 74.47 -5.51
N VAL A 105 37.87 75.60 -5.49
CA VAL A 105 38.51 76.34 -6.62
C VAL A 105 37.66 77.54 -7.11
N THR A 106 38.10 78.82 -7.09
CA THR A 106 39.39 79.42 -7.48
C THR A 106 39.54 80.84 -6.91
N ASN A 107 40.79 81.24 -6.69
CA ASN A 107 41.26 82.58 -6.29
C ASN A 107 41.02 83.66 -7.36
N ASP A 108 40.79 84.89 -6.92
CA ASP A 108 41.48 86.08 -7.45
C ASP A 108 41.63 87.16 -6.37
N ASN A 109 42.84 87.73 -6.35
CA ASN A 109 43.35 88.66 -5.35
C ASN A 109 42.82 90.09 -5.52
N TYR A 110 42.53 90.76 -4.41
CA TYR A 110 42.91 92.16 -4.22
C TYR A 110 43.13 92.46 -2.73
N GLU A 111 44.14 93.29 -2.53
CA GLU A 111 44.92 93.55 -1.34
C GLU A 111 44.33 94.72 -0.53
N VAL A 112 44.65 94.76 0.77
CA VAL A 112 44.63 95.92 1.68
C VAL A 112 43.25 96.47 2.09
N ASP A 113 42.83 96.24 3.35
CA ASP A 113 42.97 97.28 4.38
C ASP A 113 42.66 96.76 5.80
N GLU A 114 43.59 97.06 6.70
CA GLU A 114 43.56 96.79 8.12
C GLU A 114 42.54 97.72 8.80
N VAL A 115 41.28 97.29 8.91
CA VAL A 115 40.27 98.04 9.69
C VAL A 115 40.03 97.36 11.03
N LYS A 116 40.81 97.85 11.99
CA LYS A 116 40.54 97.89 13.43
C LYS A 116 39.10 98.36 13.67
N SER A 117 38.13 97.44 13.72
CA SER A 117 36.75 97.78 14.08
C SER A 117 36.64 97.95 15.59
N LYS A 118 36.82 99.19 16.01
CA LYS A 118 36.31 99.77 17.25
C LYS A 118 34.94 99.20 17.58
N SER A 119 34.74 98.83 18.85
CA SER A 119 33.41 98.70 19.43
C SER A 119 32.58 99.95 19.13
N PRO A 120 31.34 99.81 18.64
CA PRO A 120 30.37 100.87 18.78
C PRO A 120 29.77 100.79 20.19
N ASN A 121 29.86 101.90 20.90
CA ASN A 121 29.22 102.14 22.18
C ASN A 121 27.75 101.69 22.20
N SER A 122 27.41 100.98 23.27
CA SER A 122 26.17 101.12 24.07
C SER A 122 24.95 101.65 23.30
N GLY A 123 24.33 100.76 22.52
CA GLY A 123 22.90 100.87 22.21
C GLY A 123 22.12 100.26 23.35
N SER A 124 21.35 101.06 24.09
CA SER A 124 20.40 100.58 25.09
C SER A 124 19.40 99.62 24.44
N PHE A 125 19.56 98.31 24.65
CA PHE A 125 18.56 97.31 24.27
C PHE A 125 17.31 97.54 25.12
N PHE A 126 16.31 98.22 24.56
CA PHE A 126 15.02 98.38 25.22
C PHE A 126 14.19 97.11 24.99
N SER A 127 14.11 96.25 26.01
CA SER A 127 13.05 95.24 26.11
C SER A 127 11.72 95.98 26.31
N VAL A 128 11.06 96.39 25.22
CA VAL A 128 9.72 97.01 25.31
C VAL A 128 8.74 95.98 25.89
N PRO A 129 7.92 96.33 26.90
CA PRO A 129 6.81 95.48 27.34
C PRO A 129 5.91 95.18 26.14
N GLY A 130 5.51 93.91 25.97
CA GLY A 130 4.64 93.53 24.85
C GLY A 130 3.35 94.35 24.80
N ILE A 131 2.69 94.40 23.64
CA ILE A 131 1.39 95.06 23.47
C ILE A 131 0.43 94.51 24.54
N PRO A 132 -0.20 95.36 25.37
CA PRO A 132 -1.06 94.91 26.45
C PRO A 132 -2.22 94.08 25.88
N ALA A 133 -2.47 92.92 26.49
CA ALA A 133 -3.59 92.06 26.10
C ALA A 133 -4.92 92.82 26.28
N PRO A 134 -5.91 92.63 25.38
CA PRO A 134 -7.23 93.23 25.54
C PRO A 134 -7.87 92.77 26.86
N SER A 135 -8.09 93.71 27.77
CA SER A 135 -8.54 93.43 29.13
C SER A 135 -10.06 93.57 29.24
N VAL A 136 -10.76 92.45 29.46
CA VAL A 136 -12.07 92.44 30.12
C VAL A 136 -11.82 92.00 31.55
N VAL A 137 -12.02 92.93 32.48
CA VAL A 137 -11.63 92.80 33.88
C VAL A 137 -12.48 91.74 34.60
N SER A 138 -11.83 90.88 35.36
CA SER A 138 -12.39 90.35 36.61
C SER A 138 -11.30 90.29 37.66
N ALA A 139 -11.61 90.87 38.82
CA ALA A 139 -10.68 91.20 39.87
C ALA A 139 -10.19 89.94 40.63
N SER A 140 -8.89 89.95 40.87
CA SER A 140 -8.10 89.33 41.94
C SER A 140 -8.81 88.41 42.94
N VAL A 141 -8.43 87.12 42.91
CA VAL A 141 -8.44 86.22 44.05
C VAL A 141 -6.99 85.93 44.44
N GLN A 142 -6.57 86.34 45.63
CA GLN A 142 -5.33 85.85 46.25
C GLN A 142 -5.62 84.45 46.79
N VAL A 143 -5.05 83.42 46.16
CA VAL A 143 -5.10 82.03 46.63
C VAL A 143 -3.69 81.63 47.07
N LEU A 144 -3.58 81.02 48.25
CA LEU A 144 -2.38 80.35 48.75
C LEU A 144 -1.88 79.31 47.72
N PRO A 145 -0.56 79.08 47.59
CA PRO A 145 -0.03 78.15 46.60
C PRO A 145 -0.50 76.73 46.95
N GLY A 146 -1.48 76.21 46.22
CA GLY A 146 -2.06 74.92 46.54
C GLY A 146 -3.03 74.44 45.45
N LYS A 147 -2.60 73.36 44.76
CA LYS A 147 -3.23 72.63 43.66
C LYS A 147 -3.06 73.25 42.27
N VAL A 148 -2.38 72.49 41.42
CA VAL A 148 -2.28 72.70 39.97
C VAL A 148 -3.71 72.65 39.39
N LEU A 149 -4.27 73.81 39.06
CA LEU A 149 -5.63 73.93 38.51
C LEU A 149 -5.70 73.53 37.03
N VAL A 150 -4.56 73.65 36.34
CA VAL A 150 -4.38 73.25 34.94
C VAL A 150 -3.06 72.49 34.87
N PRO A 151 -3.06 71.19 34.54
CA PRO A 151 -1.84 70.41 34.38
C PRO A 151 -0.92 71.08 33.35
N ALA A 152 0.38 71.19 33.67
CA ALA A 152 1.35 71.65 32.70
C ALA A 152 1.42 70.64 31.55
N ALA A 153 1.30 71.11 30.31
CA ALA A 153 1.62 70.30 29.15
C ALA A 153 3.10 69.90 29.25
N VAL A 154 3.37 68.60 29.26
CA VAL A 154 4.72 68.05 29.32
C VAL A 154 5.22 67.97 27.88
N ASP A 155 6.33 68.63 27.61
CA ASP A 155 7.00 68.53 26.33
C ASP A 155 7.54 67.10 26.11
N GLN A 156 7.52 66.62 24.87
CA GLN A 156 7.94 65.26 24.53
C GLN A 156 9.39 64.98 24.97
N VAL A 157 10.30 65.94 24.80
CA VAL A 157 11.71 65.81 25.16
C VAL A 157 11.86 65.77 26.68
N GLN A 158 11.05 66.53 27.41
CA GLN A 158 11.02 66.50 28.88
C GLN A 158 10.52 65.16 29.42
N GLY A 159 9.50 64.57 28.77
CA GLY A 159 9.01 63.24 29.11
C GLY A 159 10.05 62.15 28.84
N GLN A 160 10.76 62.22 27.72
CA GLN A 160 11.84 61.30 27.37
C GLN A 160 13.01 61.37 28.36
N ALA A 161 13.44 62.59 28.74
CA ALA A 161 14.49 62.76 29.73
C ALA A 161 14.11 62.17 31.10
N LEU A 162 12.86 62.36 31.54
CA LEU A 162 12.37 61.72 32.77
C LEU A 162 12.42 60.19 32.68
N ALA A 163 11.94 59.61 31.58
CA ALA A 163 11.94 58.16 31.37
C ALA A 163 13.37 57.59 31.37
N ALA A 164 14.32 58.25 30.71
CA ALA A 164 15.72 57.84 30.72
C ALA A 164 16.32 57.88 32.13
N LEU A 165 16.04 58.94 32.89
CA LEU A 165 16.51 59.05 34.28
C LEU A 165 15.88 58.02 35.22
N GLN A 166 14.66 57.53 34.92
CA GLN A 166 14.04 56.42 35.64
C GLN A 166 14.73 55.08 35.34
N VAL A 167 15.07 54.82 34.08
CA VAL A 167 15.85 53.63 33.68
C VAL A 167 17.24 53.65 34.32
N LEU A 168 17.87 54.82 34.37
CA LEU A 168 19.15 55.06 35.04
C LEU A 168 19.08 55.07 36.58
N LYS A 169 17.88 54.89 37.17
CA LYS A 169 17.62 54.86 38.62
C LYS A 169 18.04 56.13 39.35
N VAL A 170 18.06 57.26 38.66
CA VAL A 170 18.25 58.59 39.27
C VAL A 170 16.94 59.10 39.86
N ILE A 171 15.83 58.83 39.17
CA ILE A 171 14.47 59.19 39.55
C ILE A 171 13.66 57.91 39.75
N GLU A 172 12.72 57.94 40.69
CA GLU A 172 11.84 56.81 41.00
C GLU A 172 10.85 56.52 39.83
N PRO A 173 10.54 55.24 39.55
CA PRO A 173 9.79 54.85 38.34
C PRO A 173 8.30 55.25 38.37
N ASP A 174 7.74 55.56 39.53
CA ASP A 174 6.34 55.94 39.74
C ASP A 174 6.09 57.46 39.63
N VAL A 175 7.16 58.24 39.47
CA VAL A 175 7.11 59.70 39.37
C VAL A 175 6.36 60.16 38.12
N GLN A 176 5.34 61.02 38.32
CA GLN A 176 4.58 61.62 37.23
C GLN A 176 5.24 62.92 36.72
N PRO A 177 5.31 63.14 35.40
CA PRO A 177 6.01 64.29 34.82
C PRO A 177 5.36 65.65 35.10
N SER A 178 4.02 65.69 35.22
CA SER A 178 3.25 66.93 35.40
C SER A 178 3.20 67.42 36.86
N ASP A 179 3.63 66.60 37.82
CA ASP A 179 3.63 66.97 39.23
C ASP A 179 4.67 68.06 39.52
N LEU A 180 4.45 68.83 40.59
CA LEU A 180 5.44 69.80 41.06
C LEU A 180 6.60 69.07 41.74
N CYS A 181 7.83 69.48 41.42
CA CYS A 181 9.02 68.99 42.10
C CYS A 181 9.18 69.75 43.41
N THR A 182 9.33 69.03 44.52
CA THR A 182 9.69 69.61 45.82
C THR A 182 11.20 69.84 45.92
N ARG A 183 11.62 70.70 46.86
CA ARG A 183 13.04 70.94 47.13
C ARG A 183 13.77 69.69 47.59
N ARG A 184 13.13 68.84 48.41
CA ARG A 184 13.72 67.56 48.87
C ARG A 184 13.94 66.58 47.72
N GLU A 185 12.95 66.44 46.84
CA GLU A 185 13.04 65.56 45.67
C GLU A 185 14.18 65.98 44.76
N TYR A 186 14.27 67.28 44.49
CA TYR A 186 15.35 67.79 43.66
C TYR A 186 16.72 67.62 44.31
N ALA A 187 16.84 67.86 45.61
CA ALA A 187 18.09 67.62 46.34
C ALA A 187 18.55 66.16 46.23
N ARG A 188 17.64 65.20 46.47
CA ARG A 188 17.91 63.77 46.32
C ARG A 188 18.34 63.43 44.90
N TRP A 189 17.55 63.85 43.90
CA TRP A 189 17.85 63.56 42.50
C TRP A 189 19.16 64.20 42.04
N LEU A 190 19.51 65.39 42.53
CA LEU A 190 20.75 66.08 42.18
C LEU A 190 21.98 65.31 42.72
N VAL A 191 21.92 64.81 43.96
CA VAL A 191 22.98 63.96 44.53
C VAL A 191 23.06 62.63 43.77
N SER A 192 21.93 61.95 43.57
CA SER A 192 21.86 60.70 42.79
C SER A 192 22.42 60.87 41.38
N ALA A 193 22.00 61.91 40.66
CA ALA A 193 22.45 62.25 39.32
C ALA A 193 23.96 62.54 39.30
N SER A 194 24.48 63.30 40.27
CA SER A 194 25.91 63.61 40.34
C SER A 194 26.75 62.33 40.45
N SER A 195 26.26 61.32 41.19
CA SER A 195 26.97 60.07 41.39
C SER A 195 26.86 59.11 40.18
N ALA A 196 25.67 59.05 39.57
CA ALA A 196 25.33 58.09 38.52
C ALA A 196 25.68 58.58 37.12
N LEU A 197 25.56 59.90 36.86
CA LEU A 197 25.68 60.48 35.51
C LEU A 197 26.99 61.25 35.31
N SER A 198 27.71 61.62 36.36
CA SER A 198 28.99 62.32 36.19
C SER A 198 30.14 61.35 35.96
N ARG A 199 30.83 61.51 34.82
CA ARG A 199 32.14 60.89 34.57
C ARG A 199 33.27 61.56 35.37
N SER A 200 33.06 62.82 35.75
CA SER A 200 34.02 63.63 36.48
C SER A 200 33.91 63.38 37.98
N THR A 201 35.00 62.99 38.63
CA THR A 201 35.04 62.81 40.09
C THR A 201 34.91 64.13 40.85
N VAL A 202 35.22 65.26 40.23
CA VAL A 202 35.12 66.58 40.86
C VAL A 202 33.70 67.15 40.89
N SER A 203 32.77 66.60 40.09
CA SER A 203 31.36 67.00 40.07
C SER A 203 30.47 66.05 40.88
N LYS A 204 31.05 65.10 41.64
CA LYS A 204 30.30 64.15 42.48
C LYS A 204 30.05 64.72 43.85
N VAL A 205 28.78 64.76 44.25
CA VAL A 205 28.37 65.07 45.62
C VAL A 205 28.11 63.77 46.34
N TYR A 206 28.69 63.62 47.53
CA TYR A 206 28.43 62.47 48.38
C TYR A 206 27.31 62.80 49.37
N PRO A 207 26.42 61.84 49.67
CA PRO A 207 25.48 61.98 50.76
C PRO A 207 26.25 62.25 52.07
N ALA A 208 25.77 63.20 52.87
CA ALA A 208 26.39 63.55 54.14
C ALA A 208 26.32 62.40 55.14
N MET A 209 27.38 62.29 55.95
CA MET A 209 27.45 61.42 57.11
C MET A 209 27.14 62.23 58.36
N TYR A 210 26.10 61.84 59.10
CA TYR A 210 25.80 62.44 60.40
C TYR A 210 26.63 61.77 61.50
N ILE A 211 27.47 62.55 62.16
CA ILE A 211 28.18 62.15 63.37
C ILE A 211 27.61 62.97 64.53
N ASP A 212 26.97 62.30 65.46
CA ASP A 212 26.33 62.96 66.59
C ASP A 212 27.33 63.84 67.38
N ASN A 213 26.94 65.08 67.66
CA ASN A 213 27.74 66.13 68.32
C ASN A 213 29.01 66.58 67.57
N VAL A 214 29.22 66.16 66.32
CA VAL A 214 30.35 66.60 65.46
C VAL A 214 29.86 67.26 64.19
N THR A 215 28.84 66.68 63.55
CA THR A 215 28.23 67.23 62.34
C THR A 215 27.29 68.36 62.74
N GLU A 216 27.50 69.54 62.16
CA GLU A 216 26.65 70.69 62.35
C GLU A 216 25.50 70.72 61.35
N LEU A 217 24.27 70.89 61.82
CA LEU A 217 23.08 70.92 60.97
C LEU A 217 23.05 72.16 60.08
N ALA A 218 22.89 71.97 58.78
CA ALA A 218 22.84 73.06 57.80
C ALA A 218 21.56 73.90 57.91
N PHE A 219 20.46 73.31 58.40
CA PHE A 219 19.12 73.90 58.48
C PHE A 219 18.41 73.47 59.78
N ASP A 220 17.47 74.29 60.26
CA ASP A 220 16.72 74.01 61.51
C ASP A 220 15.54 73.05 61.34
N ASP A 221 15.00 72.96 60.12
CA ASP A 221 13.81 72.16 59.79
C ASP A 221 14.14 70.80 59.17
N VAL A 222 15.43 70.44 59.10
CA VAL A 222 15.92 69.17 58.55
C VAL A 222 16.76 68.46 59.60
N ILE A 223 16.21 67.38 60.16
CA ILE A 223 16.82 66.58 61.24
C ILE A 223 17.38 65.26 60.70
N PRO A 224 18.31 64.57 61.41
CA PRO A 224 18.91 63.32 60.97
C PRO A 224 17.93 62.19 60.64
N GLU A 225 16.71 62.21 61.20
CA GLU A 225 15.64 61.25 60.94
C GLU A 225 14.90 61.48 59.60
N ASP A 226 15.14 62.62 58.95
CA ASP A 226 14.56 62.92 57.64
C ASP A 226 15.11 61.93 56.58
N PRO A 227 14.26 61.29 55.76
CA PRO A 227 14.70 60.30 54.77
C PRO A 227 15.64 60.88 53.70
N ASP A 228 15.55 62.18 53.42
CA ASP A 228 16.43 62.88 52.47
C ASP A 228 17.54 63.69 53.20
N PHE A 229 17.72 63.50 54.52
CA PHE A 229 18.71 64.22 55.34
C PHE A 229 20.09 64.21 54.68
N SER A 230 20.62 63.03 54.38
CA SER A 230 21.98 62.89 53.83
C SER A 230 22.15 63.61 52.50
N SER A 231 21.11 63.66 51.65
CA SER A 231 21.17 64.37 50.38
C SER A 231 21.16 65.89 50.58
N ILE A 232 20.25 66.38 51.42
CA ILE A 232 20.08 67.82 51.69
C ILE A 232 21.31 68.38 52.42
N GLN A 233 21.73 67.71 53.50
CA GLN A 233 22.92 68.07 54.26
C GLN A 233 24.18 67.97 53.39
N GLY A 234 24.31 66.93 52.54
CA GLY A 234 25.46 66.75 51.65
C GLY A 234 25.62 67.89 50.63
N LEU A 235 24.51 68.38 50.07
CA LEU A 235 24.54 69.56 49.18
C LEU A 235 24.96 70.84 49.91
N ALA A 236 24.52 71.01 51.16
CA ALA A 236 24.86 72.17 51.97
C ALA A 236 26.33 72.15 52.42
N GLU A 237 26.84 70.99 52.83
CA GLU A 237 28.27 70.78 53.17
C GLU A 237 29.18 70.96 51.96
N ALA A 238 28.70 70.61 50.76
CA ALA A 238 29.39 70.88 49.50
C ALA A 238 29.35 72.38 49.09
N GLY A 239 28.61 73.23 49.81
CA GLY A 239 28.47 74.66 49.51
C GLY A 239 27.64 74.94 48.26
N LEU A 240 26.85 73.98 47.77
CA LEU A 240 26.03 74.12 46.55
C LEU A 240 24.70 74.82 46.81
N ILE A 241 24.20 74.72 48.05
CA ILE A 241 23.00 75.39 48.52
C ILE A 241 23.34 76.27 49.71
N GLU A 242 22.73 77.46 49.77
CA GLU A 242 22.95 78.40 50.86
C GLU A 242 22.48 77.78 52.18
N SER A 243 23.32 77.83 53.20
CA SER A 243 23.10 77.21 54.51
C SER A 243 23.79 77.98 55.63
N ARG A 244 23.51 77.60 56.89
CA ARG A 244 24.25 78.11 58.06
C ARG A 244 25.75 77.88 57.96
N LEU A 245 26.16 76.80 57.29
CA LEU A 245 27.57 76.44 57.11
C LEU A 245 28.29 77.42 56.18
N SER A 246 27.61 77.94 55.16
CA SER A 246 28.20 78.84 54.16
C SER A 246 28.14 80.33 54.55
N ARG A 247 27.20 80.74 55.41
CA ARG A 247 27.04 82.16 55.80
C ARG A 247 28.13 82.71 56.71
N ARG A 248 28.80 81.87 57.49
CA ARG A 248 29.78 82.32 58.49
C ARG A 248 30.99 83.01 57.90
N ASP A 249 31.31 82.73 56.63
CA ASP A 249 32.46 83.34 55.94
C ASP A 249 32.16 84.77 55.41
N ILE A 250 30.89 85.17 55.28
CA ILE A 250 30.50 86.44 54.64
C ILE A 250 30.28 87.58 55.67
N GLN A 251 30.02 87.26 56.93
CA GLN A 251 29.71 88.23 57.99
C GLN A 251 30.77 88.25 59.10
N LEU A 252 31.92 88.88 58.83
CA LEU A 252 32.84 89.39 59.86
C LEU A 252 32.42 90.79 60.39
N SER A 253 31.12 91.09 60.38
CA SER A 253 30.58 92.28 61.03
C SER A 253 29.39 91.91 61.90
N ALA A 254 29.66 91.90 63.21
CA ALA A 254 28.74 91.88 64.35
C ALA A 254 27.27 92.17 64.00
N GLU A 255 26.44 91.12 63.92
CA GLU A 255 25.60 90.63 65.02
C GLU A 255 25.36 89.13 64.74
N GLU A 256 25.40 88.27 65.76
CA GLU A 256 24.92 86.88 65.64
C GLU A 256 23.40 86.97 65.41
N ASP A 257 23.00 87.10 64.15
CA ASP A 257 21.60 86.94 63.78
C ASP A 257 21.31 85.43 63.89
N ASP A 258 20.99 84.98 65.11
CA ASP A 258 20.52 83.63 65.48
C ASP A 258 19.13 83.32 64.86
N SER A 259 18.86 83.95 63.71
CA SER A 259 17.68 83.79 62.91
C SER A 259 17.62 82.36 62.39
N PRO A 260 16.48 81.67 62.58
CA PRO A 260 16.37 80.30 62.13
C PRO A 260 16.45 80.26 60.59
N PHE A 261 17.20 79.27 60.10
CA PHE A 261 17.50 79.10 58.69
C PHE A 261 16.87 77.80 58.20
N TYR A 262 15.88 77.94 57.32
CA TYR A 262 15.01 76.84 56.90
C TYR A 262 15.29 76.41 55.47
N PHE A 263 15.32 75.09 55.23
CA PHE A 263 15.37 74.51 53.89
C PHE A 263 14.00 74.45 53.23
N SER A 264 12.94 74.26 54.01
CA SER A 264 11.55 74.03 53.58
C SER A 264 11.41 72.84 52.63
N PRO A 265 11.67 71.59 53.07
CA PRO A 265 11.77 70.41 52.21
C PRO A 265 10.52 70.13 51.36
N GLU A 266 9.33 70.39 51.91
CA GLU A 266 8.03 70.16 51.25
C GLU A 266 7.60 71.31 50.33
N SER A 267 8.34 72.42 50.32
CA SER A 267 8.01 73.54 49.43
C SER A 267 8.40 73.21 47.98
N PRO A 268 7.64 73.72 46.99
CA PRO A 268 7.94 73.46 45.59
C PRO A 268 9.25 74.16 45.19
N LEU A 269 10.04 73.47 44.39
CA LEU A 269 11.30 73.98 43.86
C LEU A 269 11.06 75.17 42.93
N SER A 270 11.75 76.28 43.17
CA SER A 270 11.68 77.47 42.35
C SER A 270 12.56 77.36 41.09
N ARG A 271 12.23 78.12 40.04
CA ARG A 271 13.06 78.18 38.82
C ARG A 271 14.47 78.65 39.09
N GLN A 272 14.64 79.64 39.97
CA GLN A 272 15.98 80.14 40.29
C GLN A 272 16.80 79.11 41.07
N ASP A 273 16.18 78.36 41.99
CA ASP A 273 16.87 77.31 42.76
C ASP A 273 17.28 76.14 41.86
N LEU A 274 16.38 75.70 40.97
CA LEU A 274 16.67 74.64 39.98
C LEU A 274 17.96 74.96 39.22
N VAL A 275 18.02 76.15 38.59
CA VAL A 275 19.17 76.54 37.77
C VAL A 275 20.39 76.80 38.66
N SER A 276 20.22 77.44 39.81
CA SER A 276 21.33 77.78 40.69
C SER A 276 22.05 76.55 41.23
N TRP A 277 21.30 75.57 41.75
CA TRP A 277 21.88 74.38 42.35
C TRP A 277 22.56 73.50 41.30
N LYS A 278 21.94 73.32 40.14
CA LYS A 278 22.53 72.56 39.04
C LYS A 278 23.77 73.22 38.47
N MET A 279 23.76 74.53 38.24
CA MET A 279 24.93 75.23 37.72
C MET A 279 26.08 75.28 38.72
N ALA A 280 25.79 75.43 40.02
CA ALA A 280 26.81 75.36 41.06
C ALA A 280 27.46 73.97 41.11
N LEU A 281 26.69 72.90 40.86
CA LEU A 281 27.21 71.53 40.80
C LEU A 281 28.15 71.31 39.61
N GLU A 282 27.76 71.78 38.42
CA GLU A 282 28.54 71.53 37.19
C GLU A 282 29.72 72.48 37.02
N LYS A 283 29.60 73.72 37.51
CA LYS A 283 30.62 74.76 37.36
C LYS A 283 31.19 75.11 38.73
N ARG A 284 32.35 74.52 39.03
CA ARG A 284 33.11 74.81 40.26
C ARG A 284 33.37 76.31 40.48
N GLN A 285 33.49 77.09 39.41
CA GLN A 285 33.57 78.55 39.47
C GLN A 285 32.52 79.17 38.56
N LEU A 286 31.62 79.94 39.16
CA LEU A 286 30.59 80.71 38.46
C LEU A 286 31.12 82.11 38.09
N PRO A 287 30.63 82.72 37.00
CA PRO A 287 31.04 84.05 36.59
C PRO A 287 30.61 85.11 37.60
N GLU A 288 31.43 86.13 37.83
CA GLU A 288 31.03 87.29 38.63
C GLU A 288 29.94 88.06 37.90
N ALA A 289 28.69 87.90 38.35
CA ALA A 289 27.54 88.56 37.76
C ALA A 289 26.65 89.20 38.82
N ASN A 290 26.23 90.42 38.54
CA ASN A 290 25.18 91.11 39.29
C ASN A 290 23.92 91.21 38.43
N ARG A 291 22.82 91.72 39.01
CA ARG A 291 21.54 91.91 38.31
C ARG A 291 21.66 92.73 37.02
N LYS A 292 22.61 93.66 36.92
CA LYS A 292 22.79 94.47 35.69
C LYS A 292 23.36 93.62 34.56
N VAL A 293 24.36 92.77 34.86
CA VAL A 293 24.93 91.83 33.87
C VAL A 293 23.87 90.82 33.45
N LEU A 294 23.11 90.27 34.41
CA LEU A 294 22.03 89.35 34.10
C LEU A 294 20.97 89.99 33.19
N TYR A 295 20.56 91.23 33.44
CA TYR A 295 19.62 91.95 32.56
C TYR A 295 20.15 92.12 31.13
N GLN A 296 21.44 92.43 30.98
CA GLN A 296 22.07 92.61 29.66
C GLN A 296 22.13 91.31 28.86
N VAL A 297 22.38 90.18 29.51
CA VAL A 297 22.50 88.87 28.85
C VAL A 297 21.14 88.22 28.61
N SER A 298 20.24 88.28 29.60
CA SER A 298 18.94 87.61 29.55
C SER A 298 17.85 88.41 28.84
N GLY A 299 17.90 89.75 28.94
CA GLY A 299 16.78 90.61 28.56
C GLY A 299 15.50 90.41 29.40
N PHE A 300 15.59 89.71 30.54
CA PHE A 300 14.44 89.46 31.42
C PHE A 300 13.84 90.74 31.98
N ILE A 301 12.52 90.79 32.04
CA ILE A 301 11.78 91.96 32.52
C ILE A 301 11.81 92.05 34.05
N ASP A 302 11.87 90.92 34.74
CA ASP A 302 11.78 90.77 36.20
C ASP A 302 13.12 90.46 36.89
N THR A 303 14.23 90.94 36.33
CA THR A 303 15.58 90.74 36.91
C THR A 303 15.74 91.32 38.32
N ASP A 304 14.93 92.32 38.67
CA ASP A 304 14.89 92.93 40.01
C ASP A 304 14.37 91.97 41.09
N LYS A 305 13.52 91.01 40.71
CA LYS A 305 12.97 89.98 41.61
C LYS A 305 13.92 88.80 41.84
N ILE A 306 14.96 88.66 41.02
CA ILE A 306 15.92 87.56 41.11
C ILE A 306 16.86 87.79 42.31
N HIS A 307 17.11 86.73 43.08
CA HIS A 307 18.04 86.81 44.20
C HIS A 307 19.47 87.12 43.72
N PRO A 308 20.24 88.01 44.38
CA PRO A 308 21.59 88.37 43.92
C PRO A 308 22.52 87.16 43.77
N ASN A 309 22.43 86.19 44.70
CA ASN A 309 23.28 84.98 44.68
C ASN A 309 22.93 84.03 43.50
N ALA A 310 21.75 84.15 42.90
CA ALA A 310 21.36 83.35 41.73
C ALA A 310 21.89 83.94 40.41
N CYS A 311 22.31 85.22 40.39
CA CYS A 311 22.74 85.89 39.16
C CYS A 311 23.94 85.22 38.47
N PRO A 312 25.01 84.82 39.19
CA PRO A 312 26.13 84.06 38.61
C PRO A 312 25.70 82.79 37.88
N ALA A 313 24.84 81.99 38.51
CA ALA A 313 24.37 80.72 37.95
C ALA A 313 23.49 80.93 36.71
N LEU A 314 22.57 81.89 36.75
CA LEU A 314 21.71 82.20 35.61
C LEU A 314 22.49 82.74 34.41
N VAL A 315 23.51 83.57 34.64
CA VAL A 315 24.40 84.03 33.56
C VAL A 315 25.21 82.87 32.98
N ALA A 316 25.70 81.96 33.82
CA ALA A 316 26.40 80.76 33.35
C ALA A 316 25.49 79.87 32.50
N ASP A 317 24.24 79.66 32.90
CA ASP A 317 23.26 78.88 32.13
C ASP A 317 22.95 79.51 30.78
N LEU A 318 22.69 80.83 30.75
CA LEU A 318 22.41 81.57 29.51
C LEU A 318 23.62 81.60 28.56
N SER A 319 24.84 81.51 29.10
CA SER A 319 26.06 81.40 28.29
C SER A 319 26.13 80.06 27.53
N SER A 320 25.40 79.04 27.97
CA SER A 320 25.25 77.75 27.28
C SER A 320 24.24 77.78 26.13
N GLY A 321 23.57 78.92 25.88
CA GLY A 321 22.67 79.09 24.73
C GLY A 321 21.48 78.13 24.74
N GLU A 322 21.27 77.42 23.63
CA GLU A 322 20.14 76.48 23.46
C GLU A 322 20.29 75.21 24.32
N GLN A 323 21.49 74.92 24.80
CA GLN A 323 21.81 73.78 25.64
C GLN A 323 21.65 74.09 27.15
N GLY A 324 21.32 75.34 27.49
CA GLY A 324 21.04 75.76 28.86
C GLY A 324 19.71 75.22 29.39
N ILE A 325 19.63 75.06 30.70
CA ILE A 325 18.44 74.62 31.44
C ILE A 325 17.27 75.55 31.16
N ILE A 326 17.49 76.88 31.13
CA ILE A 326 16.42 77.84 30.87
C ILE A 326 15.78 77.59 29.51
N ALA A 327 16.59 77.37 28.46
CA ALA A 327 16.10 77.11 27.11
C ALA A 327 15.35 75.78 27.03
N LEU A 328 15.91 74.70 27.58
CA LEU A 328 15.37 73.34 27.44
C LEU A 328 14.20 73.03 28.39
N ALA A 329 14.25 73.51 29.63
CA ALA A 329 13.21 73.25 30.63
C ALA A 329 12.06 74.27 30.55
N PHE A 330 12.36 75.55 30.27
CA PHE A 330 11.35 76.61 30.32
C PHE A 330 10.96 77.17 28.96
N GLY A 331 11.74 76.88 27.90
CA GLY A 331 11.53 77.41 26.57
C GLY A 331 11.76 78.92 26.51
N TYR A 332 11.22 79.55 25.47
CA TYR A 332 11.33 81.00 25.29
C TYR A 332 10.62 81.76 26.41
N THR A 333 11.39 82.53 27.19
CA THR A 333 10.83 83.40 28.21
C THR A 333 11.54 84.76 28.27
N ARG A 334 10.74 85.83 28.34
CA ARG A 334 11.21 87.19 28.68
C ARG A 334 10.85 87.58 30.12
N LEU A 335 10.12 86.72 30.82
CA LEU A 335 9.72 86.89 32.21
C LEU A 335 10.09 85.60 32.96
N PHE A 336 11.20 85.64 33.68
CA PHE A 336 11.77 84.43 34.26
C PHE A 336 10.87 83.83 35.33
N GLN A 337 10.21 84.69 36.13
CA GLN A 337 9.40 84.32 37.28
C GLN A 337 10.22 83.46 38.26
N PRO A 338 11.20 84.05 38.97
CA PRO A 338 12.19 83.29 39.75
C PRO A 338 11.57 82.32 40.75
N ASP A 339 10.49 82.72 41.42
CA ASP A 339 9.79 81.93 42.45
C ASP A 339 8.75 80.95 41.89
N LYS A 340 8.61 80.86 40.56
CA LYS A 340 7.62 79.95 39.96
C LYS A 340 8.01 78.50 40.23
N PRO A 341 7.05 77.64 40.64
CA PRO A 341 7.34 76.24 40.88
C PRO A 341 7.65 75.50 39.57
N VAL A 342 8.53 74.50 39.68
CA VAL A 342 9.01 73.67 38.56
C VAL A 342 8.31 72.31 38.57
N THR A 343 8.01 71.76 37.40
CA THR A 343 7.46 70.39 37.28
C THR A 343 8.56 69.33 37.35
N LYS A 344 8.21 68.09 37.71
CA LYS A 344 9.17 66.98 37.77
C LYS A 344 9.81 66.71 36.40
N ALA A 345 9.08 66.87 35.29
CA ALA A 345 9.64 66.78 33.94
C ALA A 345 10.65 67.90 33.62
N GLN A 346 10.41 69.13 34.08
CA GLN A 346 11.35 70.24 33.91
C GLN A 346 12.60 70.05 34.78
N ALA A 347 12.44 69.52 36.00
CA ALA A 347 13.56 69.18 36.87
C ALA A 347 14.40 68.02 36.29
N ALA A 348 13.76 66.99 35.73
CA ALA A 348 14.41 65.91 35.01
C ALA A 348 15.17 66.42 33.79
N MET A 349 14.58 67.33 33.00
CA MET A 349 15.26 67.99 31.90
C MET A 349 16.52 68.70 32.38
N ALA A 350 16.44 69.51 33.45
CA ALA A 350 17.61 70.17 34.02
C ALA A 350 18.72 69.18 34.42
N LEU A 351 18.37 68.03 35.02
CA LEU A 351 19.35 67.02 35.40
C LEU A 351 20.01 66.33 34.19
N ALA A 352 19.26 66.15 33.11
CA ALA A 352 19.72 65.55 31.86
C ALA A 352 20.59 66.48 30.99
N THR A 353 20.70 67.76 31.33
CA THR A 353 21.58 68.71 30.63
C THR A 353 23.02 68.70 31.16
N GLY A 354 23.91 69.39 30.42
CA GLY A 354 25.31 69.57 30.79
C GLY A 354 26.11 68.28 30.73
N ASP A 355 26.87 67.97 31.79
CA ASP A 355 27.77 66.81 31.84
C ASP A 355 27.02 65.47 31.71
N ALA A 356 25.74 65.44 32.10
CA ALA A 356 24.89 64.25 32.03
C ALA A 356 24.30 63.98 30.64
N SER A 357 24.35 64.98 29.73
CA SER A 357 23.66 64.91 28.44
C SER A 357 24.11 63.75 27.57
N GLU A 358 25.40 63.44 27.55
CA GLU A 358 25.94 62.34 26.74
C GLU A 358 25.38 60.99 27.21
N ILE A 359 25.45 60.72 28.53
CA ILE A 359 24.96 59.47 29.11
C ILE A 359 23.46 59.32 28.92
N VAL A 360 22.68 60.38 29.21
CA VAL A 360 21.22 60.32 29.04
C VAL A 360 20.85 60.11 27.56
N SER A 361 21.57 60.74 26.62
CA SER A 361 21.33 60.55 25.18
C SER A 361 21.68 59.15 24.68
N GLU A 362 22.77 58.55 25.17
CA GLU A 362 23.18 57.17 24.85
C GLU A 362 22.13 56.17 25.34
N GLU A 363 21.59 56.39 26.54
CA GLU A 363 20.56 55.54 27.14
C GLU A 363 19.23 55.66 26.40
N LEU A 364 18.86 56.86 25.97
CA LEU A 364 17.70 57.06 25.09
C LEU A 364 17.86 56.30 23.76
N ALA A 365 19.03 56.38 23.12
CA ALA A 365 19.31 55.66 21.90
C ALA A 365 19.26 54.13 22.10
N ARG A 366 19.74 53.64 23.26
CA ARG A 366 19.66 52.22 23.62
C ARG A 366 18.21 51.77 23.82
N ILE A 367 17.39 52.53 24.53
CA ILE A 367 15.97 52.23 24.76
C ILE A 367 15.21 52.22 23.43
N GLU A 368 15.46 53.19 22.55
CA GLU A 368 14.85 53.22 21.22
C GLU A 368 15.25 51.97 20.41
N ALA A 369 16.54 51.63 20.37
CA ALA A 369 17.03 50.45 19.67
C ALA A 369 16.44 49.14 20.22
N GLU A 370 16.36 49.00 21.55
CA GLU A 370 15.73 47.85 22.21
C GLU A 370 14.24 47.75 21.86
N SER A 371 13.51 48.87 21.91
CA SER A 371 12.08 48.90 21.54
C SER A 371 11.85 48.53 20.06
N VAL A 372 12.73 48.98 19.15
CA VAL A 372 12.66 48.62 17.72
C VAL A 372 12.97 47.13 17.53
N ALA A 373 13.95 46.59 18.24
CA ALA A 373 14.28 45.17 18.20
C ALA A 373 13.12 44.30 18.74
N GLU A 374 12.51 44.69 19.86
CA GLU A 374 11.33 44.02 20.42
C GLU A 374 10.15 44.03 19.45
N ASN A 375 9.86 45.17 18.83
CA ASN A 375 8.82 45.28 17.80
C ASN A 375 9.10 44.37 16.59
N ALA A 376 10.35 44.28 16.15
CA ALA A 376 10.75 43.39 15.07
C ALA A 376 10.57 41.91 15.43
N VAL A 377 10.97 41.52 16.66
CA VAL A 377 10.76 40.16 17.18
C VAL A 377 9.26 39.84 17.26
N ALA A 378 8.45 40.75 17.80
CA ALA A 378 7.01 40.57 17.90
C ALA A 378 6.35 40.40 16.52
N ALA A 379 6.75 41.19 15.53
CA ALA A 379 6.27 41.06 14.15
C ALA A 379 6.67 39.71 13.52
N HIS A 380 7.91 39.26 13.73
CA HIS A 380 8.35 37.95 13.25
C HIS A 380 7.59 36.81 13.94
N SER A 381 7.44 36.84 15.26
CA SER A 381 6.65 35.84 16.01
C SER A 381 5.20 35.79 15.55
N ALA A 382 4.59 36.95 15.24
CA ALA A 382 3.23 36.99 14.68
C ALA A 382 3.15 36.34 13.29
N LEU A 383 4.14 36.59 12.43
CA LEU A 383 4.21 35.97 11.11
C LEU A 383 4.42 34.45 11.22
N VAL A 384 5.30 33.99 12.10
CA VAL A 384 5.53 32.55 12.35
C VAL A 384 4.25 31.88 12.82
N ALA A 385 3.53 32.46 13.78
CA ALA A 385 2.25 31.91 14.25
C ALA A 385 1.20 31.83 13.13
N GLN A 386 1.17 32.82 12.23
CA GLN A 386 0.29 32.80 11.06
C GLN A 386 0.69 31.70 10.06
N VAL A 387 1.98 31.57 9.77
CA VAL A 387 2.50 30.52 8.88
C VAL A 387 2.23 29.12 9.46
N GLU A 388 2.47 28.90 10.75
CA GLU A 388 2.16 27.64 11.41
C GLU A 388 0.67 27.30 11.32
N LYS A 389 -0.20 28.28 11.53
CA LYS A 389 -1.65 28.10 11.38
C LYS A 389 -2.03 27.72 9.95
N ASP A 390 -1.46 28.39 8.95
CA ASP A 390 -1.76 28.12 7.54
C ASP A 390 -1.22 26.76 7.09
N ILE A 391 -0.02 26.39 7.54
CA ILE A 391 0.57 25.06 7.31
C ILE A 391 -0.33 23.99 7.93
N ASN A 392 -0.74 24.14 9.19
CA ASN A 392 -1.63 23.18 9.85
C ASN A 392 -2.96 23.05 9.12
N ALA A 393 -3.58 24.15 8.70
CA ALA A 393 -4.81 24.13 7.92
C ALA A 393 -4.63 23.40 6.57
N SER A 394 -3.49 23.61 5.89
CA SER A 394 -3.19 22.91 4.64
C SER A 394 -3.02 21.40 4.83
N PHE A 395 -2.35 20.97 5.90
CA PHE A 395 -2.20 19.55 6.24
C PHE A 395 -3.52 18.90 6.62
N GLU A 396 -4.39 19.58 7.39
CA GLU A 396 -5.72 19.07 7.71
C GLU A 396 -6.55 18.83 6.45
N GLN A 397 -6.48 19.75 5.48
CA GLN A 397 -7.16 19.62 4.20
C GLN A 397 -6.62 18.45 3.37
N GLU A 398 -5.30 18.29 3.31
CA GLU A 398 -4.68 17.18 2.58
C GLU A 398 -4.99 15.83 3.23
N LEU A 399 -4.95 15.75 4.57
CA LEU A 399 -5.36 14.57 5.32
C LEU A 399 -6.83 14.22 5.08
N PHE A 400 -7.70 15.22 4.94
CA PHE A 400 -9.10 14.99 4.61
C PHE A 400 -9.25 14.38 3.21
N ILE A 401 -8.58 14.94 2.21
CA ILE A 401 -8.61 14.43 0.83
C ILE A 401 -8.03 13.01 0.75
N GLU A 402 -6.92 12.75 1.43
CA GLU A 402 -6.34 11.41 1.47
C GLU A 402 -7.25 10.39 2.15
N ARG A 403 -7.93 10.76 3.24
CA ARG A 403 -8.95 9.90 3.87
C ARG A 403 -10.10 9.59 2.91
N GLU A 404 -10.58 10.58 2.16
CA GLU A 404 -11.62 10.36 1.16
C GLU A 404 -11.17 9.40 0.05
N LYS A 405 -9.92 9.55 -0.44
CA LYS A 405 -9.32 8.61 -1.41
C LYS A 405 -9.23 7.20 -0.85
N ILE A 406 -8.76 7.05 0.39
CA ILE A 406 -8.69 5.74 1.07
C ILE A 406 -10.08 5.12 1.15
N SER A 407 -11.09 5.86 1.61
CA SER A 407 -12.47 5.35 1.68
C SER A 407 -13.05 4.99 0.30
N ALA A 408 -12.67 5.70 -0.77
CA ALA A 408 -13.07 5.33 -2.12
C ALA A 408 -12.42 4.03 -2.59
N VAL A 409 -11.12 3.85 -2.32
CA VAL A 409 -10.39 2.61 -2.66
C VAL A 409 -10.91 1.43 -1.85
N GLU A 410 -11.16 1.60 -0.55
CA GLU A 410 -11.76 0.57 0.31
C GLU A 410 -13.12 0.11 -0.23
N ARG A 411 -13.97 1.05 -0.66
CA ARG A 411 -15.26 0.73 -1.28
C ARG A 411 -15.10 -0.07 -2.58
N MET A 412 -14.20 0.35 -3.47
CA MET A 412 -13.92 -0.37 -4.71
C MET A 412 -13.35 -1.78 -4.43
N ALA A 413 -12.50 -1.92 -3.42
CA ALA A 413 -11.95 -3.21 -3.01
C ALA A 413 -13.04 -4.14 -2.46
N GLU A 414 -13.96 -3.61 -1.66
CA GLU A 414 -15.10 -4.38 -1.14
C GLU A 414 -16.07 -4.79 -2.25
N GLU A 415 -16.38 -3.89 -3.19
CA GLU A 415 -17.17 -4.20 -4.39
C GLU A 415 -16.51 -5.31 -5.23
N ALA A 416 -15.18 -5.23 -5.45
CA ALA A 416 -14.43 -6.26 -6.16
C ALA A 416 -14.44 -7.60 -5.40
N ARG A 417 -14.40 -7.57 -4.06
CA ARG A 417 -14.47 -8.77 -3.22
C ARG A 417 -15.83 -9.46 -3.38
N LEU A 418 -16.92 -8.70 -3.31
CA LEU A 418 -18.27 -9.22 -3.48
C LEU A 418 -18.49 -9.81 -4.88
N GLU A 419 -17.99 -9.16 -5.93
CA GLU A 419 -18.10 -9.70 -7.30
C GLU A 419 -17.29 -10.99 -7.47
N LEU A 420 -16.12 -11.08 -6.86
CA LEU A 420 -15.31 -12.30 -6.87
C LEU A 420 -16.02 -13.44 -6.13
N GLU A 421 -16.64 -13.15 -4.99
CA GLU A 421 -17.46 -14.12 -4.25
C GLU A 421 -18.65 -14.60 -5.08
N ARG A 422 -19.34 -13.70 -5.79
CA ARG A 422 -20.41 -14.03 -6.74
C ARG A 422 -19.92 -14.98 -7.84
N LEU A 423 -18.80 -14.66 -8.49
CA LEU A 423 -18.22 -15.48 -9.56
C LEU A 423 -17.71 -16.85 -9.05
N ARG A 424 -17.21 -16.93 -7.81
CA ARG A 424 -16.86 -18.21 -7.19
C ARG A 424 -18.09 -19.08 -6.99
N ALA A 425 -19.18 -18.52 -6.47
CA ALA A 425 -20.43 -19.26 -6.28
C ALA A 425 -20.99 -19.77 -7.62
N GLU A 426 -20.98 -18.94 -8.66
CA GLU A 426 -21.38 -19.35 -10.02
C GLU A 426 -20.52 -20.50 -10.55
N ARG A 427 -19.19 -20.40 -10.42
CA ARG A 427 -18.27 -21.49 -10.81
C ARG A 427 -18.53 -22.77 -10.01
N GLU A 428 -18.80 -22.67 -8.72
CA GLU A 428 -19.11 -23.83 -7.88
C GLU A 428 -20.41 -24.50 -8.32
N GLU A 429 -21.44 -23.73 -8.68
CA GLU A 429 -22.69 -24.24 -9.23
C GLU A 429 -22.46 -24.96 -10.57
N ASP A 430 -21.70 -24.37 -11.48
CA ASP A 430 -21.32 -25.00 -12.75
C ASP A 430 -20.53 -26.30 -12.55
N ASN A 431 -19.60 -26.32 -11.60
CA ASN A 431 -18.84 -27.53 -11.28
C ASN A 431 -19.73 -28.63 -10.69
N LEU A 432 -20.70 -28.25 -9.84
CA LEU A 432 -21.73 -29.17 -9.35
C LEU A 432 -22.62 -29.70 -10.48
N ALA A 433 -22.96 -28.87 -11.48
CA ALA A 433 -23.68 -29.32 -12.66
C ALA A 433 -22.85 -30.32 -13.48
N LEU A 434 -21.59 -29.99 -13.78
CA LEU A 434 -20.68 -30.87 -14.54
C LEU A 434 -20.42 -32.20 -13.84
N THR A 435 -20.29 -32.21 -12.51
CA THR A 435 -20.12 -33.46 -11.75
C THR A 435 -21.37 -34.33 -11.77
N LYS A 436 -22.57 -33.74 -11.75
CA LYS A 436 -23.84 -34.47 -11.96
C LYS A 436 -23.92 -35.06 -13.37
N GLU A 437 -23.57 -34.28 -14.39
CA GLU A 437 -23.55 -34.78 -15.78
C GLU A 437 -22.55 -35.92 -15.95
N ARG A 438 -21.34 -35.81 -15.39
CA ARG A 438 -20.36 -36.91 -15.38
C ARG A 438 -20.91 -38.15 -14.69
N ALA A 439 -21.52 -38.00 -13.50
CA ALA A 439 -22.14 -39.12 -12.81
C ALA A 439 -23.28 -39.77 -13.62
N ALA A 440 -24.06 -38.97 -14.36
CA ALA A 440 -25.09 -39.48 -15.25
C ALA A 440 -24.47 -40.27 -16.42
N ILE A 441 -23.46 -39.73 -17.09
CA ILE A 441 -22.73 -40.40 -18.17
C ILE A 441 -22.11 -41.72 -17.67
N ASP A 442 -21.48 -41.71 -16.50
CA ASP A 442 -20.90 -42.91 -15.91
C ASP A 442 -21.98 -43.98 -15.64
N SER A 443 -23.16 -43.57 -15.16
CA SER A 443 -24.29 -44.48 -14.96
C SER A 443 -24.80 -45.09 -16.27
N GLU A 444 -24.84 -44.31 -17.36
CA GLU A 444 -25.18 -44.82 -18.69
C GLU A 444 -24.09 -45.77 -19.22
N MET A 445 -22.82 -45.42 -19.01
CA MET A 445 -21.67 -46.24 -19.40
C MET A 445 -21.65 -47.59 -18.68
N GLU A 446 -22.04 -47.64 -17.40
CA GLU A 446 -22.23 -48.90 -16.68
C GLU A 446 -23.33 -49.77 -17.31
N VAL A 447 -24.45 -49.16 -17.73
CA VAL A 447 -25.53 -49.87 -18.42
C VAL A 447 -25.05 -50.40 -19.77
N PHE A 448 -24.36 -49.59 -20.57
CA PHE A 448 -23.76 -50.03 -21.83
C PHE A 448 -22.74 -51.15 -21.63
N SER A 449 -21.93 -51.07 -20.56
CA SER A 449 -20.99 -52.12 -20.22
C SER A 449 -21.71 -53.43 -19.89
N LYS A 450 -22.74 -53.39 -19.04
CA LYS A 450 -23.57 -54.58 -18.74
C LYS A 450 -24.19 -55.18 -20.00
N LEU A 451 -24.77 -54.33 -20.86
CA LEU A 451 -25.35 -54.77 -22.13
C LEU A 451 -24.30 -55.39 -23.06
N ARG A 452 -23.12 -54.80 -23.15
CA ARG A 452 -22.01 -55.33 -23.93
C ARG A 452 -21.59 -56.71 -23.45
N HIS A 453 -21.42 -56.91 -22.14
CA HIS A 453 -21.09 -58.22 -21.58
C HIS A 453 -22.18 -59.25 -21.88
N GLU A 454 -23.46 -58.90 -21.75
CA GLU A 454 -24.58 -59.79 -22.11
C GLU A 454 -24.54 -60.20 -23.59
N VAL A 455 -24.25 -59.26 -24.52
CA VAL A 455 -24.11 -59.60 -25.94
C VAL A 455 -22.88 -60.47 -26.20
N GLU A 456 -21.77 -60.21 -25.51
CA GLU A 456 -20.55 -61.05 -25.59
C GLU A 456 -20.83 -62.47 -25.07
N ASP A 457 -21.58 -62.62 -23.99
CA ASP A 457 -22.02 -63.92 -23.45
C ASP A 457 -22.95 -64.66 -24.42
N GLN A 458 -23.92 -63.94 -25.01
CA GLN A 458 -24.80 -64.49 -26.06
C GLN A 458 -24.00 -64.95 -27.28
N LEU A 459 -23.03 -64.16 -27.71
CA LEU A 459 -22.14 -64.52 -28.81
C LEU A 459 -21.32 -65.78 -28.46
N GLN A 460 -20.77 -65.85 -27.26
CA GLN A 460 -20.00 -67.01 -26.81
C GLN A 460 -20.86 -68.27 -26.74
N SER A 461 -22.12 -68.16 -26.26
CA SER A 461 -23.09 -69.26 -26.28
C SER A 461 -23.36 -69.74 -27.70
N LEU A 462 -23.62 -68.82 -28.63
CA LEU A 462 -23.83 -69.17 -30.04
C LEU A 462 -22.59 -69.81 -30.69
N MET A 463 -21.39 -69.35 -30.33
CA MET A 463 -20.15 -69.97 -30.78
C MET A 463 -20.01 -71.41 -30.27
N ASN A 464 -20.37 -71.67 -29.01
CA ASN A 464 -20.38 -73.01 -28.44
C ASN A 464 -21.40 -73.91 -29.15
N ASP A 465 -22.63 -73.42 -29.37
CA ASP A 465 -23.68 -74.14 -30.10
C ASP A 465 -23.23 -74.47 -31.53
N ARG A 466 -22.55 -73.54 -32.22
CA ARG A 466 -22.00 -73.77 -33.56
C ARG A 466 -20.97 -74.91 -33.56
N VAL A 467 -20.12 -74.99 -32.54
CA VAL A 467 -19.13 -76.08 -32.40
C VAL A 467 -19.83 -77.41 -32.14
N GLU A 468 -20.85 -77.45 -31.28
CA GLU A 468 -21.63 -78.67 -31.01
C GLU A 468 -22.33 -79.16 -32.30
N ILE A 469 -22.95 -78.25 -33.06
CA ILE A 469 -23.58 -78.55 -34.35
C ILE A 469 -22.55 -79.11 -35.35
N ALA A 470 -21.34 -78.53 -35.40
CA ALA A 470 -20.28 -79.03 -36.28
C ALA A 470 -19.85 -80.46 -35.93
N HIS A 471 -19.68 -80.75 -34.64
CA HIS A 471 -19.35 -82.09 -34.16
C HIS A 471 -20.45 -83.10 -34.50
N GLU A 472 -21.72 -82.74 -34.27
CA GLU A 472 -22.84 -83.62 -34.58
C GLU A 472 -22.99 -83.85 -36.09
N LYS A 473 -22.74 -82.83 -36.92
CA LYS A 473 -22.68 -82.95 -38.38
C LYS A 473 -21.60 -83.93 -38.83
N GLU A 474 -20.40 -83.88 -38.24
CA GLU A 474 -19.32 -84.83 -38.55
C GLU A 474 -19.71 -86.26 -38.14
N ARG A 475 -20.33 -86.41 -36.97
CA ARG A 475 -20.83 -87.71 -36.50
C ARG A 475 -21.84 -88.32 -37.47
N ILE A 476 -22.75 -87.53 -38.01
CA ILE A 476 -23.72 -87.95 -39.04
C ILE A 476 -22.99 -88.32 -40.34
N SER A 477 -21.98 -87.55 -40.76
CA SER A 477 -21.19 -87.85 -41.95
C SER A 477 -20.51 -89.22 -41.89
N LYS A 478 -19.91 -89.56 -40.74
CA LYS A 478 -19.27 -90.87 -40.53
C LYS A 478 -20.24 -92.03 -40.66
N LEU A 479 -21.45 -91.89 -40.10
CA LEU A 479 -22.49 -92.90 -40.21
C LEU A 479 -22.99 -93.07 -41.65
N ARG A 480 -23.08 -91.97 -42.40
CA ARG A 480 -23.45 -92.02 -43.82
C ARG A 480 -22.40 -92.79 -44.64
N GLU A 481 -21.12 -92.54 -44.42
CA GLU A 481 -20.03 -93.23 -45.11
C GLU A 481 -20.04 -94.75 -44.82
N GLN A 482 -20.26 -95.13 -43.56
CA GLN A 482 -20.42 -96.54 -43.19
C GLN A 482 -21.58 -97.22 -43.93
N ALA A 483 -22.74 -96.56 -44.03
CA ALA A 483 -23.89 -97.08 -44.76
C ALA A 483 -23.59 -97.22 -46.27
N GLU A 484 -22.82 -96.31 -46.87
CA GLU A 484 -22.39 -96.41 -48.27
C GLU A 484 -21.46 -97.60 -48.51
N VAL A 485 -20.56 -97.92 -47.57
CA VAL A 485 -19.68 -99.10 -47.64
C VAL A 485 -20.51 -100.39 -47.59
N GLU A 486 -21.43 -100.50 -46.65
CA GLU A 486 -22.29 -101.67 -46.52
C GLU A 486 -23.15 -101.89 -47.78
N ASN A 487 -23.64 -100.81 -48.40
CA ASN A 487 -24.40 -100.89 -49.65
C ASN A 487 -23.56 -101.42 -50.83
N LYS A 488 -22.26 -101.07 -50.90
CA LYS A 488 -21.34 -101.62 -51.90
C LYS A 488 -21.15 -103.13 -51.71
N GLU A 489 -21.04 -103.60 -50.48
CA GLU A 489 -20.89 -105.02 -50.15
C GLU A 489 -22.13 -105.82 -50.55
N ILE A 490 -23.33 -105.26 -50.32
CA ILE A 490 -24.60 -105.86 -50.77
C ILE A 490 -24.61 -106.04 -52.30
N CYS A 491 -24.17 -105.03 -53.05
CA CYS A 491 -24.13 -105.10 -54.52
C CYS A 491 -23.18 -106.21 -55.01
N ARG A 492 -22.03 -106.38 -54.36
CA ARG A 492 -21.08 -107.45 -54.70
C ARG A 492 -21.69 -108.82 -54.50
N LEU A 493 -22.32 -109.06 -53.35
CA LEU A 493 -22.96 -110.35 -53.05
C LEU A 493 -24.13 -110.65 -53.99
N GLN A 494 -24.90 -109.64 -54.40
CA GLN A 494 -25.94 -109.81 -55.42
C GLN A 494 -25.36 -110.27 -56.77
N TYR A 495 -24.22 -109.71 -57.18
CA TYR A 495 -23.53 -110.14 -58.40
C TYR A 495 -23.05 -111.59 -58.31
N GLU A 496 -22.44 -111.99 -57.19
CA GLU A 496 -21.99 -113.37 -56.96
C GLU A 496 -23.16 -114.38 -57.02
N LEU A 497 -24.31 -114.04 -56.44
CA LEU A 497 -25.52 -114.89 -56.44
C LEU A 497 -26.09 -115.09 -57.86
N GLU A 498 -26.09 -114.04 -58.69
CA GLU A 498 -26.58 -114.13 -60.07
C GLU A 498 -25.68 -115.02 -60.95
N VAL A 499 -24.37 -115.05 -60.68
CA VAL A 499 -23.43 -115.97 -61.36
C VAL A 499 -23.75 -117.42 -61.02
N GLU A 500 -23.96 -117.72 -59.73
CA GLU A 500 -24.31 -119.07 -59.27
C GLU A 500 -25.66 -119.54 -59.85
N ARG A 501 -26.65 -118.64 -59.93
CA ARG A 501 -27.95 -118.94 -60.58
C ARG A 501 -27.79 -119.39 -62.03
N LYS A 502 -26.90 -118.75 -62.78
CA LYS A 502 -26.62 -119.10 -64.19
C LYS A 502 -25.91 -120.45 -64.31
N ALA A 503 -24.98 -120.76 -63.41
CA ALA A 503 -24.29 -122.05 -63.39
C ALA A 503 -25.27 -123.22 -63.14
N LEU A 504 -26.20 -123.07 -62.19
CA LEU A 504 -27.24 -124.07 -61.90
C LEU A 504 -28.19 -124.29 -63.08
N SER A 505 -28.54 -123.22 -63.82
CA SER A 505 -29.38 -123.34 -65.02
C SER A 505 -28.69 -124.14 -66.13
N MET A 506 -27.37 -123.98 -66.29
CA MET A 506 -26.60 -124.76 -67.27
C MET A 506 -26.52 -126.25 -66.91
N ALA A 507 -26.32 -126.56 -65.63
CA ALA A 507 -26.28 -127.95 -65.16
C ALA A 507 -27.61 -128.70 -65.38
N ARG A 508 -28.75 -128.01 -65.23
CA ARG A 508 -30.08 -128.61 -65.45
C ARG A 508 -30.32 -128.96 -66.93
N ALA A 509 -29.95 -128.10 -67.86
CA ALA A 509 -30.12 -128.34 -69.29
C ALA A 509 -29.32 -129.57 -69.77
N TRP A 510 -28.12 -129.78 -69.23
CA TRP A 510 -27.29 -130.95 -69.54
C TRP A 510 -27.95 -132.27 -69.10
N ALA A 511 -28.53 -132.31 -67.90
CA ALA A 511 -29.21 -133.50 -67.39
C ALA A 511 -30.46 -133.89 -68.20
N GLU A 512 -31.18 -132.91 -68.76
CA GLU A 512 -32.39 -133.14 -69.57
C GLU A 512 -32.07 -133.74 -70.95
N ASP A 513 -30.93 -133.39 -71.56
CA ASP A 513 -30.48 -133.93 -72.86
C ASP A 513 -30.01 -135.40 -72.76
N GLU A 514 -29.34 -135.78 -71.67
CA GLU A 514 -28.87 -137.16 -71.48
C GLU A 514 -30.04 -138.16 -71.33
N ALA A 515 -31.09 -137.76 -70.61
CA ALA A 515 -32.29 -138.58 -70.45
C ALA A 515 -33.05 -138.79 -71.77
N LYS A 516 -32.86 -137.92 -72.77
CA LYS A 516 -33.49 -138.06 -74.10
C LYS A 516 -32.81 -139.14 -74.93
N ARG A 517 -31.47 -139.23 -74.92
CA ARG A 517 -30.71 -140.28 -75.64
C ARG A 517 -30.99 -141.70 -75.14
N VAL A 518 -31.13 -141.88 -73.83
CA VAL A 518 -31.42 -143.20 -73.24
C VAL A 518 -32.80 -143.73 -73.65
N ARG A 519 -33.80 -142.84 -73.81
CA ARG A 519 -35.14 -143.22 -74.26
C ARG A 519 -35.19 -143.67 -75.72
N GLU A 520 -34.35 -143.09 -76.57
CA GLU A 520 -34.27 -143.46 -78.00
C GLU A 520 -33.65 -144.86 -78.21
N GLN A 521 -32.71 -145.28 -77.36
CA GLN A 521 -32.13 -146.64 -77.42
C GLN A 521 -33.07 -147.75 -76.94
N ALA A 522 -33.97 -147.46 -75.99
CA ALA A 522 -34.94 -148.44 -75.49
C ALA A 522 -35.99 -148.81 -76.56
N ILE A 523 -36.43 -147.84 -77.36
CA ILE A 523 -37.44 -148.06 -78.42
C ILE A 523 -36.89 -148.93 -79.55
N ALA A 524 -35.60 -148.77 -79.90
CA ALA A 524 -34.93 -149.56 -80.93
C ALA A 524 -34.82 -151.07 -80.56
N LEU A 525 -34.71 -151.39 -79.27
CA LEU A 525 -34.64 -152.77 -78.79
C LEU A 525 -36.01 -153.46 -78.77
N GLU A 526 -37.08 -152.73 -78.48
CA GLU A 526 -38.47 -153.23 -78.51
C GLU A 526 -38.89 -153.61 -79.94
N GLU A 527 -38.54 -152.80 -80.94
CA GLU A 527 -38.87 -153.05 -82.36
C GLU A 527 -38.07 -154.21 -83.00
N ALA A 528 -36.93 -154.60 -82.41
CA ALA A 528 -36.19 -155.78 -82.84
C ALA A 528 -36.87 -157.07 -82.34
N ARG A 529 -37.47 -157.03 -81.15
CA ARG A 529 -38.20 -158.16 -80.54
C ARG A 529 -39.45 -158.52 -81.36
N ASP A 530 -40.25 -157.54 -81.73
CA ASP A 530 -41.51 -157.73 -82.47
C ASP A 530 -41.32 -158.28 -83.91
N ARG A 531 -40.12 -158.15 -84.48
CA ARG A 531 -39.78 -158.69 -85.81
C ARG A 531 -39.50 -160.19 -85.81
N TRP A 532 -38.99 -160.72 -84.70
CA TRP A 532 -38.61 -162.13 -84.61
C TRP A 532 -39.80 -163.03 -84.26
N GLU A 533 -40.80 -162.49 -83.57
CA GLU A 533 -42.03 -163.20 -83.19
C GLU A 533 -42.92 -163.54 -84.39
N ARG A 534 -42.85 -162.78 -85.50
CA ARG A 534 -43.66 -163.00 -86.72
C ARG A 534 -43.13 -164.08 -87.65
N HIS A 535 -41.92 -164.61 -87.43
CA HIS A 535 -41.28 -165.60 -88.31
C HIS A 535 -41.24 -167.03 -87.75
N GLY A 536 -42.05 -167.34 -86.74
CA GLY A 536 -42.27 -168.73 -86.31
C GLY A 536 -41.08 -169.39 -85.59
N ILE A 537 -40.13 -168.60 -85.06
CA ILE A 537 -39.01 -169.08 -84.25
C ILE A 537 -39.44 -169.08 -82.78
N LYS A 538 -39.54 -170.27 -82.18
CA LYS A 538 -39.72 -170.45 -80.74
C LYS A 538 -38.39 -170.17 -80.04
N VAL A 539 -38.17 -168.95 -79.56
CA VAL A 539 -37.01 -168.58 -78.73
C VAL A 539 -37.19 -169.21 -77.35
N VAL A 540 -36.60 -170.40 -77.18
CA VAL A 540 -36.31 -170.97 -75.87
C VAL A 540 -35.10 -170.22 -75.33
N VAL A 541 -35.27 -169.50 -74.23
CA VAL A 541 -34.14 -169.04 -73.42
C VAL A 541 -33.73 -170.24 -72.56
N ASP A 542 -32.62 -170.88 -72.94
CA ASP A 542 -32.00 -172.01 -72.24
C ASP A 542 -31.48 -171.59 -70.85
N ASP A 543 -31.56 -172.53 -69.91
CA ASP A 543 -31.36 -172.34 -68.46
C ASP A 543 -29.88 -172.46 -67.99
N ASP A 544 -28.90 -172.36 -68.89
CA ASP A 544 -27.46 -172.57 -68.57
C ASP A 544 -26.50 -171.44 -69.02
N LEU A 545 -27.00 -170.22 -69.28
CA LEU A 545 -26.15 -169.03 -69.52
C LEU A 545 -26.70 -167.76 -68.84
N ARG A 546 -26.58 -167.68 -67.51
CA ARG A 546 -26.46 -166.39 -66.80
C ARG A 546 -25.65 -166.47 -65.49
N LYS A 547 -24.64 -167.33 -65.47
CA LYS A 547 -23.43 -167.18 -64.64
C LYS A 547 -22.27 -166.86 -65.58
N GLU A 548 -21.48 -165.85 -65.21
CA GLU A 548 -20.30 -165.29 -65.91
C GLU A 548 -20.55 -164.38 -67.14
N ALA A 549 -21.14 -163.20 -66.90
CA ALA A 549 -20.83 -161.97 -67.64
C ALA A 549 -19.79 -161.13 -66.84
N SER A 550 -18.74 -161.83 -66.42
CA SER A 550 -17.60 -161.33 -65.65
C SER A 550 -16.32 -161.82 -66.30
N ALA A 551 -15.75 -161.01 -67.19
CA ALA A 551 -14.31 -160.88 -67.42
C ALA A 551 -14.10 -159.89 -68.56
N GLY A 552 -13.82 -158.64 -68.21
CA GLY A 552 -13.54 -157.59 -69.17
C GLY A 552 -12.15 -157.72 -69.80
N VAL A 553 -11.93 -156.91 -70.84
CA VAL A 553 -10.60 -156.38 -71.22
C VAL A 553 -10.86 -155.02 -71.93
N THR A 554 -10.65 -153.87 -71.27
CA THR A 554 -9.40 -153.08 -71.12
C THR A 554 -9.05 -152.23 -72.35
N TRP A 555 -9.31 -150.92 -72.28
CA TRP A 555 -8.29 -149.85 -72.39
C TRP A 555 -8.82 -148.55 -71.78
N LEU A 556 -8.05 -148.08 -70.79
CA LEU A 556 -8.08 -146.78 -70.14
C LEU A 556 -7.57 -145.68 -71.09
N ASN A 557 -8.17 -144.48 -71.04
CA ASN A 557 -7.52 -143.23 -70.58
C ASN A 557 -8.38 -141.99 -70.93
N ALA A 558 -8.59 -141.14 -69.90
CA ALA A 558 -9.02 -139.73 -69.90
C ALA A 558 -10.51 -139.37 -69.64
N SER A 559 -10.70 -138.64 -68.53
CA SER A 559 -11.80 -137.73 -68.12
C SER A 559 -13.03 -138.29 -67.38
N GLU A 560 -12.80 -138.62 -66.12
CA GLU A 560 -13.59 -138.27 -64.92
C GLU A 560 -14.69 -137.19 -65.13
N GLN A 561 -15.97 -137.55 -64.99
CA GLN A 561 -17.05 -136.62 -64.63
C GLN A 561 -18.09 -137.30 -63.72
N VAL A 562 -18.16 -136.85 -62.46
CA VAL A 562 -19.17 -135.93 -61.89
C VAL A 562 -20.33 -136.72 -61.23
N SER A 563 -20.15 -136.92 -59.93
CA SER A 563 -21.18 -137.39 -59.00
C SER A 563 -21.99 -136.19 -58.49
N VAL A 564 -23.31 -136.28 -58.67
CA VAL A 564 -24.32 -135.22 -58.43
C VAL A 564 -24.53 -134.88 -56.94
N GLN A 565 -23.90 -135.60 -56.02
CA GLN A 565 -24.10 -135.41 -54.57
C GLN A 565 -23.31 -134.20 -54.00
N GLY A 566 -22.10 -133.92 -54.48
CA GLY A 566 -21.27 -132.82 -53.95
C GLY A 566 -21.79 -131.41 -54.29
N THR A 567 -22.56 -131.29 -55.38
CA THR A 567 -23.26 -130.04 -55.75
C THR A 567 -24.46 -129.75 -54.87
N VAL A 568 -25.14 -130.78 -54.37
CA VAL A 568 -26.28 -130.63 -53.45
C VAL A 568 -25.76 -130.22 -52.07
N ASP A 569 -24.72 -130.88 -51.56
CA ASP A 569 -24.17 -130.57 -50.24
C ASP A 569 -23.53 -129.15 -50.18
N ARG A 570 -22.97 -128.67 -51.30
CA ARG A 570 -22.43 -127.29 -51.42
C ARG A 570 -23.55 -126.24 -51.55
N ALA A 571 -24.64 -126.56 -52.24
CA ALA A 571 -25.81 -125.69 -52.34
C ALA A 571 -26.55 -125.59 -51.00
N GLU A 572 -26.68 -126.69 -50.25
CA GLU A 572 -27.23 -126.68 -48.89
C GLU A 572 -26.34 -125.89 -47.93
N SER A 573 -25.00 -126.03 -48.00
CA SER A 573 -24.07 -125.21 -47.21
C SER A 573 -24.15 -123.71 -47.52
N LEU A 574 -24.32 -123.32 -48.78
CA LEU A 574 -24.53 -121.93 -49.18
C LEU A 574 -25.91 -121.40 -48.78
N LEU A 575 -26.95 -122.23 -48.87
CA LEU A 575 -28.30 -121.90 -48.42
C LEU A 575 -28.31 -121.68 -46.91
N ASP A 576 -27.60 -122.51 -46.14
CA ASP A 576 -27.46 -122.34 -44.70
C ASP A 576 -26.64 -121.09 -44.34
N LYS A 577 -25.56 -120.78 -45.07
CA LYS A 577 -24.86 -119.49 -44.93
C LYS A 577 -25.73 -118.29 -45.30
N LEU A 578 -26.57 -118.41 -46.33
CA LEU A 578 -27.50 -117.35 -46.75
C LEU A 578 -28.64 -117.19 -45.75
N LYS A 579 -29.15 -118.28 -45.16
CA LYS A 579 -30.14 -118.23 -44.07
C LYS A 579 -29.53 -117.65 -42.80
N GLN A 580 -28.30 -118.03 -42.45
CA GLN A 580 -27.55 -117.46 -41.33
C GLN A 580 -27.32 -115.96 -41.55
N MET A 581 -26.88 -115.55 -42.75
CA MET A 581 -26.65 -114.15 -43.10
C MET A 581 -27.97 -113.37 -43.24
N ALA A 582 -29.06 -113.97 -43.72
CA ALA A 582 -30.37 -113.33 -43.76
C ALA A 582 -30.95 -113.15 -42.34
N ALA A 583 -30.70 -114.09 -41.43
CA ALA A 583 -31.04 -113.93 -40.01
C ALA A 583 -30.15 -112.87 -39.34
N ASP A 584 -28.85 -112.85 -39.63
CA ASP A 584 -27.87 -111.90 -39.07
C ASP A 584 -28.06 -110.48 -39.63
N ILE A 585 -28.31 -110.32 -40.94
CA ILE A 585 -28.70 -109.04 -41.59
C ILE A 585 -30.06 -108.59 -41.07
N ARG A 586 -31.05 -109.48 -40.93
CA ARG A 586 -32.37 -109.10 -40.37
C ARG A 586 -32.24 -108.61 -38.93
N GLY A 587 -31.39 -109.23 -38.10
CA GLY A 587 -31.08 -108.78 -36.75
C GLY A 587 -30.35 -107.43 -36.75
N LYS A 588 -29.22 -107.34 -37.44
CA LYS A 588 -28.36 -106.14 -37.49
C LYS A 588 -29.03 -104.95 -38.17
N SER A 589 -29.77 -105.15 -39.25
CA SER A 589 -30.52 -104.09 -39.94
C SER A 589 -31.65 -103.56 -39.08
N ARG A 590 -32.34 -104.43 -38.32
CA ARG A 590 -33.36 -104.00 -37.36
C ARG A 590 -32.74 -103.24 -36.19
N ASP A 591 -31.61 -103.69 -35.65
CA ASP A 591 -30.89 -103.00 -34.58
C ASP A 591 -30.31 -101.64 -35.04
N THR A 592 -29.81 -101.55 -36.28
CA THR A 592 -29.33 -100.28 -36.85
C THR A 592 -30.47 -99.34 -37.18
N LEU A 593 -31.59 -99.84 -37.73
CA LEU A 593 -32.81 -99.03 -37.90
C LEU A 593 -33.37 -98.56 -36.56
N ASP A 594 -33.44 -99.40 -35.55
CA ASP A 594 -33.91 -99.01 -34.22
C ASP A 594 -32.96 -97.98 -33.58
N LYS A 595 -31.64 -98.11 -33.77
CA LYS A 595 -30.66 -97.08 -33.36
C LYS A 595 -30.82 -95.77 -34.14
N ILE A 596 -31.03 -95.82 -35.46
CA ILE A 596 -31.25 -94.64 -36.29
C ILE A 596 -32.57 -93.96 -35.90
N ILE A 597 -33.65 -94.72 -35.72
CA ILE A 597 -34.96 -94.22 -35.28
C ILE A 597 -34.84 -93.61 -33.89
N HIS A 598 -34.11 -94.24 -32.97
CA HIS A 598 -33.87 -93.68 -31.65
C HIS A 598 -33.05 -92.38 -31.71
N MET A 599 -32.00 -92.32 -32.54
CA MET A 599 -31.23 -91.09 -32.75
C MET A 599 -32.03 -89.98 -33.41
N VAL A 600 -32.83 -90.28 -34.43
CA VAL A 600 -33.71 -89.29 -35.07
C VAL A 600 -34.76 -88.81 -34.08
N SER A 601 -35.28 -89.69 -33.22
CA SER A 601 -36.20 -89.31 -32.15
C SER A 601 -35.54 -88.41 -31.10
N GLN A 602 -34.26 -88.67 -30.74
CA GLN A 602 -33.49 -87.78 -29.86
C GLN A 602 -33.17 -86.43 -30.52
N LEU A 603 -32.82 -86.42 -31.81
CA LEU A 603 -32.61 -85.20 -32.60
C LEU A 603 -33.89 -84.38 -32.68
N ILE A 604 -35.04 -85.00 -32.98
CA ILE A 604 -36.34 -84.32 -33.00
C ILE A 604 -36.71 -83.80 -31.61
N SER A 605 -36.37 -84.52 -30.54
CA SER A 605 -36.61 -84.07 -29.16
C SER A 605 -35.73 -82.86 -28.81
N LYS A 606 -34.43 -82.90 -29.13
CA LYS A 606 -33.51 -81.77 -28.96
C LYS A 606 -33.90 -80.56 -29.82
N LEU A 607 -34.35 -80.78 -31.06
CA LEU A 607 -34.86 -79.73 -31.95
C LEU A 607 -36.18 -79.13 -31.45
N ARG A 608 -37.11 -79.94 -30.91
CA ARG A 608 -38.33 -79.44 -30.25
C ARG A 608 -38.00 -78.67 -28.99
N GLU A 609 -37.03 -79.13 -28.19
CA GLU A 609 -36.56 -78.41 -27.02
C GLU A 609 -35.92 -77.07 -27.39
N TRP A 610 -35.09 -77.05 -28.44
CA TRP A 610 -34.48 -75.83 -28.99
C TRP A 610 -35.53 -74.87 -29.57
N ALA A 611 -36.53 -75.38 -30.30
CA ALA A 611 -37.64 -74.57 -30.81
C ALA A 611 -38.51 -74.00 -29.67
N CYS A 612 -38.74 -74.77 -28.59
CA CYS A 612 -39.44 -74.28 -27.40
C CYS A 612 -38.60 -73.28 -26.58
N LYS A 613 -37.27 -73.45 -26.49
CA LYS A 613 -36.37 -72.51 -25.81
C LYS A 613 -36.22 -71.20 -26.59
N THR A 614 -36.10 -71.28 -27.92
CA THR A 614 -36.07 -70.12 -28.81
C THR A 614 -37.44 -69.43 -28.86
N GLY A 615 -38.53 -70.19 -28.82
CA GLY A 615 -39.90 -69.67 -28.71
C GLY A 615 -40.13 -68.92 -27.40
N LYS A 616 -39.71 -69.49 -26.26
CA LYS A 616 -39.79 -68.82 -24.95
C LYS A 616 -38.87 -67.61 -24.84
N GLN A 617 -37.64 -67.66 -25.38
CA GLN A 617 -36.78 -66.49 -25.45
C GLN A 617 -37.35 -65.41 -26.36
N ALA A 618 -37.95 -65.75 -27.51
CA ALA A 618 -38.58 -64.77 -28.40
C ALA A 618 -39.88 -64.18 -27.83
N GLU A 619 -40.63 -64.94 -27.02
CA GLU A 619 -41.82 -64.48 -26.30
C GLU A 619 -41.42 -63.63 -25.08
N GLU A 620 -40.36 -63.97 -24.36
CA GLU A 620 -39.77 -63.16 -23.27
C GLU A 620 -39.09 -61.88 -23.80
N PHE A 621 -38.38 -61.92 -24.94
CA PHE A 621 -37.86 -60.73 -25.63
C PHE A 621 -39.01 -59.92 -26.25
N GLY A 622 -40.07 -60.57 -26.74
CA GLY A 622 -41.28 -59.93 -27.25
C GLY A 622 -42.04 -59.19 -26.14
N GLU A 623 -42.30 -59.83 -25.00
CA GLU A 623 -42.97 -59.23 -23.84
C GLU A 623 -42.06 -58.24 -23.09
N ALA A 624 -40.74 -58.44 -23.04
CA ALA A 624 -39.79 -57.47 -22.47
C ALA A 624 -39.59 -56.25 -23.38
N ALA A 625 -39.58 -56.42 -24.70
CA ALA A 625 -39.55 -55.29 -25.64
C ALA A 625 -40.89 -54.57 -25.70
N ILE A 626 -42.03 -55.27 -25.69
CA ILE A 626 -43.37 -54.66 -25.66
C ILE A 626 -43.64 -53.98 -24.30
N SER A 627 -43.14 -54.50 -23.17
CA SER A 627 -43.27 -53.84 -21.87
C SER A 627 -42.27 -52.70 -21.63
N LYS A 628 -41.05 -52.73 -22.22
CA LYS A 628 -40.09 -51.60 -22.17
C LYS A 628 -40.42 -50.50 -23.17
N VAL A 629 -40.86 -50.83 -24.39
CA VAL A 629 -41.31 -49.85 -25.40
C VAL A 629 -42.70 -49.30 -25.04
N GLY A 630 -43.59 -50.11 -24.46
CA GLY A 630 -44.90 -49.66 -23.99
C GLY A 630 -44.80 -48.67 -22.81
N LYS A 631 -43.88 -48.89 -21.86
CA LYS A 631 -43.64 -47.96 -20.74
C LYS A 631 -42.83 -46.74 -21.14
N SER A 632 -41.79 -46.90 -21.98
CA SER A 632 -41.00 -45.76 -22.46
C SER A 632 -41.77 -44.88 -23.44
N ALA A 633 -42.63 -45.42 -24.31
CA ALA A 633 -43.45 -44.60 -25.20
C ALA A 633 -44.53 -43.81 -24.44
N SER A 634 -45.07 -44.34 -23.33
CA SER A 634 -46.01 -43.61 -22.48
C SER A 634 -45.34 -42.54 -21.59
N GLU A 635 -44.12 -42.79 -21.08
CA GLU A 635 -43.34 -41.79 -20.32
C GLU A 635 -42.72 -40.72 -21.23
N LEU A 636 -42.33 -41.08 -22.47
CA LEU A 636 -41.79 -40.17 -23.47
C LEU A 636 -42.90 -39.36 -24.16
N GLN A 637 -44.15 -39.86 -24.24
CA GLN A 637 -45.30 -39.02 -24.64
C GLN A 637 -45.70 -38.00 -23.57
N LEU A 638 -45.64 -38.34 -22.28
CA LEU A 638 -45.91 -37.39 -21.20
C LEU A 638 -44.80 -36.33 -21.06
N SER A 639 -43.52 -36.74 -21.14
CA SER A 639 -42.39 -35.79 -21.10
C SER A 639 -42.19 -34.99 -22.40
N ALA A 640 -42.52 -35.52 -23.59
CA ALA A 640 -42.50 -34.75 -24.84
C ALA A 640 -43.67 -33.76 -24.96
N LEU A 641 -44.82 -34.01 -24.31
CA LEU A 641 -45.90 -33.02 -24.21
C LEU A 641 -45.53 -31.87 -23.26
N GLU A 642 -44.75 -32.14 -22.20
CA GLU A 642 -44.29 -31.12 -21.26
C GLU A 642 -43.12 -30.27 -21.84
N VAL A 643 -42.14 -30.91 -22.46
CA VAL A 643 -41.02 -30.25 -23.15
C VAL A 643 -41.46 -29.54 -24.44
N GLY A 644 -42.44 -30.09 -25.17
CA GLY A 644 -43.02 -29.48 -26.37
C GLY A 644 -43.85 -28.22 -26.07
N SER A 645 -44.44 -28.11 -24.88
CA SER A 645 -45.10 -26.88 -24.42
C SER A 645 -44.09 -25.81 -24.01
N GLY A 646 -43.03 -26.18 -23.30
CA GLY A 646 -41.97 -25.26 -22.84
C GLY A 646 -41.13 -24.66 -23.97
N ILE A 647 -40.79 -25.45 -25.01
CA ILE A 647 -40.00 -24.95 -26.15
C ILE A 647 -40.85 -24.09 -27.10
N LYS A 648 -42.14 -24.41 -27.29
CA LYS A 648 -43.06 -23.62 -28.12
C LYS A 648 -43.44 -22.29 -27.47
N GLU A 649 -43.48 -22.24 -26.14
CA GLU A 649 -43.74 -21.02 -25.37
C GLU A 649 -42.47 -20.16 -25.21
N GLY A 650 -41.30 -20.79 -25.04
CA GLY A 650 -39.99 -20.13 -25.08
C GLY A 650 -39.66 -19.51 -26.44
N ALA A 651 -39.92 -20.23 -27.54
CA ALA A 651 -39.72 -19.70 -28.89
C ALA A 651 -40.70 -18.55 -29.23
N LYS A 652 -41.92 -18.56 -28.67
CA LYS A 652 -42.86 -17.43 -28.78
C LYS A 652 -42.45 -16.21 -27.97
N ARG A 653 -41.89 -16.39 -26.76
CA ARG A 653 -41.34 -15.28 -25.96
C ARG A 653 -40.11 -14.68 -26.62
N VAL A 654 -39.15 -15.50 -27.07
CA VAL A 654 -37.92 -15.02 -27.71
C VAL A 654 -38.21 -14.34 -29.06
N ALA A 655 -39.16 -14.85 -29.86
CA ALA A 655 -39.60 -14.16 -31.08
C ALA A 655 -40.41 -12.89 -30.80
N GLY A 656 -41.12 -12.81 -29.66
CA GLY A 656 -41.77 -11.60 -29.17
C GLY A 656 -40.77 -10.54 -28.72
N ASP A 657 -39.78 -10.92 -27.93
CA ASP A 657 -38.75 -10.03 -27.38
C ASP A 657 -37.78 -9.55 -28.46
N CYS A 658 -37.46 -10.38 -29.47
CA CYS A 658 -36.70 -9.93 -30.64
C CYS A 658 -37.52 -8.98 -31.52
N ARG A 659 -38.83 -9.20 -31.69
CA ARG A 659 -39.71 -8.29 -32.44
C ARG A 659 -39.86 -6.96 -31.71
N GLU A 660 -40.09 -6.97 -30.40
CA GLU A 660 -40.21 -5.77 -29.58
C GLU A 660 -38.87 -5.01 -29.48
N GLY A 661 -37.75 -5.73 -29.41
CA GLY A 661 -36.40 -5.16 -29.48
C GLY A 661 -36.12 -4.48 -30.81
N VAL A 662 -36.50 -5.11 -31.94
CA VAL A 662 -36.35 -4.53 -33.28
C VAL A 662 -37.30 -3.34 -33.49
N GLU A 663 -38.53 -3.38 -32.95
CA GLU A 663 -39.47 -2.25 -33.00
C GLU A 663 -38.98 -1.06 -32.14
N LYS A 664 -38.39 -1.30 -30.96
CA LYS A 664 -37.74 -0.26 -30.13
C LYS A 664 -36.51 0.34 -30.81
N ILE A 665 -35.70 -0.47 -31.50
CA ILE A 665 -34.54 0.02 -32.27
C ILE A 665 -35.03 0.82 -33.49
N THR A 666 -36.08 0.37 -34.17
CA THR A 666 -36.69 1.07 -35.31
C THR A 666 -37.34 2.40 -34.90
N GLN A 667 -38.02 2.46 -33.74
CA GLN A 667 -38.51 3.72 -33.16
C GLN A 667 -37.37 4.66 -32.79
N LYS A 668 -36.29 4.17 -32.16
CA LYS A 668 -35.11 5.00 -31.83
C LYS A 668 -34.40 5.53 -33.08
N PHE A 669 -34.36 4.75 -34.17
CA PHE A 669 -33.80 5.19 -35.44
C PHE A 669 -34.70 6.22 -36.15
N THR A 670 -36.01 6.05 -36.09
CA THR A 670 -36.98 6.99 -36.68
C THR A 670 -37.04 8.32 -35.89
N GLN A 671 -36.79 8.28 -34.58
CA GLN A 671 -36.75 9.47 -33.72
C GLN A 671 -35.43 10.25 -33.86
N LYS A 672 -34.32 9.58 -34.22
CA LYS A 672 -33.02 10.22 -34.53
C LYS A 672 -32.93 10.87 -35.91
N PHE A 673 -33.90 10.67 -36.79
CA PHE A 673 -33.98 11.31 -38.11
C PHE A 673 -35.10 12.36 -38.22
N LYS A 674 -35.70 12.76 -37.08
CA LYS A 674 -36.77 13.78 -37.01
C LYS A 674 -36.48 14.94 -36.06
N THR A 675 -35.21 15.13 -35.73
CA THR A 675 -34.57 16.33 -35.16
C THR A 675 -33.31 16.58 -35.96
#